data_AF-A0A927NDW5-F1
#
_entry.id   AF-A0A927NDW5-F1
#
_cell.length_a   1.000
_cell.length_b   1.000
_cell.length_c   1.000
_cell.angle_alpha   90.00
_cell.angle_beta   90.00
_cell.angle_gamma   90.00
#
_symmetry.space_group_name_H-M   'P 1'
#
loop_
_entity.id
_entity.type
_entity.pdbx_description
1 polymer ?
#
loop_
_entity_poly.entity_id
_entity_poly.type
_entity_poly.pdbx_seq_one_letter_code
_entity_poly.pdbx_strand_id
1 'polypeptide(L)'
;MNKKVKALIGSSLAIAMSASIAAGGTFALFTDKAEVNVAITAGTVDVNANVNNLRLYSFDRYMGDGVLTFENLGMADLTGNTLTLTYITPGDKVEFDLNIESMSNVKTKVRTVVADKSEDDSLMKGLVVKVNGVESNIVGSAAISEWKTVNPADGLADEDKKMTISIELPDRGEEDNQYQGKIAKLAISIEAVQWNGDVADPIPGATNVSNANQLESALARGDKDITVLGAIDGETLVYPWGETNYPNLTAEYFAEDINSLSGGEIVVNEGREFGLFAANTATIKDMTITGNSEASLYIQAIDKATAISDVVVNANGGAGIYSEYSLGGVTIDNATVKQNGISSTYEPWFEAALAVANGSQVVVNSGYYESSLNAISTFGSNYQGQDSVVTINGGTFIGNINVGGNDSVIVNGGTFSVNPSTVAGVEVNGVIVANEDGTFSVYKNAQDAMTVQKKDIVVELFEDTVLDVTAWEGNEYSIGGGIIETITVNGNGHTLTFNQKNSDWNNIATNGAKLIINDANITNSGYNNGPWNRHDINFACDVELKNVNSDKALAFKAGATLTNVVIDDANTSDTYAIWIQPNGQTVNLNNVTIDMLDCTDGRGIKIDEQYVTTPKKVVLNVNGLTVKSEEKSAILVKSVAGAEINITNIDISGVVADSTNAVWVDSGSSAYYDLVVVNGATKAQE
;
A
#
# COMPACT_ATOMS: atom_id res chain seq x y z
N MET A 1 12.80 32.52 22.52
CA MET A 1 12.32 32.28 21.13
C MET A 1 12.04 33.62 20.45
N ASN A 2 12.70 33.91 19.33
CA ASN A 2 12.79 35.24 18.72
C ASN A 2 11.50 35.61 17.96
N LYS A 3 11.07 36.89 17.96
CA LYS A 3 9.77 37.35 17.38
C LYS A 3 9.57 36.98 15.91
N LYS A 4 10.65 36.76 15.15
CA LYS A 4 10.63 36.35 13.74
C LYS A 4 10.21 34.87 13.54
N VAL A 5 10.44 33.99 14.51
CA VAL A 5 10.08 32.56 14.45
C VAL A 5 8.56 32.36 14.62
N LYS A 6 7.91 33.21 15.43
CA LYS A 6 6.43 33.18 15.60
C LYS A 6 5.67 33.66 14.36
N ALA A 7 6.27 34.56 13.56
CA ALA A 7 5.65 35.06 12.34
C ALA A 7 5.69 34.02 11.20
N LEU A 8 6.77 33.23 11.11
CA LEU A 8 6.94 32.19 10.08
C LEU A 8 6.00 30.99 10.29
N ILE A 9 5.82 30.57 11.56
CA ILE A 9 4.89 29.50 11.94
C ILE A 9 3.42 29.93 11.77
N GLY A 10 3.11 31.21 11.99
CA GLY A 10 1.76 31.75 11.76
C GLY A 10 1.40 31.84 10.27
N SER A 11 2.36 32.13 9.40
CA SER A 11 2.14 32.20 7.95
C SER A 11 2.03 30.82 7.29
N SER A 12 2.77 29.80 7.75
CA SER A 12 2.65 28.43 7.22
C SER A 12 1.32 27.78 7.62
N LEU A 13 0.83 28.03 8.85
CA LEU A 13 -0.48 27.58 9.29
C LEU A 13 -1.63 28.26 8.51
N ALA A 14 -1.48 29.55 8.16
CA ALA A 14 -2.45 30.28 7.35
C ALA A 14 -2.48 29.81 5.88
N ILE A 15 -1.34 29.38 5.32
CA ILE A 15 -1.26 28.81 3.96
C ILE A 15 -1.86 27.39 3.93
N ALA A 16 -1.62 26.58 4.96
CA ALA A 16 -2.26 25.27 5.12
C ALA A 16 -3.78 25.38 5.32
N MET A 17 -4.25 26.41 6.04
CA MET A 17 -5.68 26.76 6.13
C MET A 17 -6.25 27.32 4.82
N SER A 18 -5.42 27.92 3.94
CA SER A 18 -5.87 28.46 2.65
C SER A 18 -5.93 27.39 1.55
N ALA A 19 -5.04 26.39 1.59
CA ALA A 19 -5.09 25.24 0.68
C ALA A 19 -6.25 24.28 1.02
N SER A 20 -6.59 24.14 2.31
CA SER A 20 -7.82 23.44 2.73
C SER A 20 -9.10 24.20 2.35
N ILE A 21 -9.05 25.55 2.29
CA ILE A 21 -10.13 26.39 1.73
C ILE A 21 -10.24 26.28 0.20
N ALA A 22 -9.17 25.97 -0.54
CA ALA A 22 -9.24 25.72 -1.99
C ALA A 22 -9.81 24.33 -2.33
N ALA A 23 -9.59 23.32 -1.47
CA ALA A 23 -10.22 22.00 -1.59
C ALA A 23 -11.66 21.98 -1.05
N GLY A 24 -11.99 22.81 -0.05
CA GLY A 24 -13.36 23.00 0.47
C GLY A 24 -14.21 24.03 -0.31
N GLY A 25 -13.57 24.89 -1.11
CA GLY A 25 -14.20 26.01 -1.81
C GLY A 25 -15.13 25.60 -2.95
N THR A 26 -15.05 24.37 -3.44
CA THR A 26 -15.97 23.85 -4.47
C THR A 26 -17.33 23.43 -3.90
N PHE A 27 -17.44 23.22 -2.58
CA PHE A 27 -18.72 22.90 -1.92
C PHE A 27 -19.47 24.14 -1.39
N ALA A 28 -18.81 25.30 -1.30
CA ALA A 28 -19.39 26.51 -0.70
C ALA A 28 -19.96 27.54 -1.71
N LEU A 29 -19.82 27.30 -3.03
CA LEU A 29 -20.19 28.28 -4.07
C LEU A 29 -21.71 28.40 -4.35
N PHE A 30 -22.56 27.74 -3.57
CA PHE A 30 -23.99 28.05 -3.46
C PHE A 30 -24.37 28.22 -1.99
N THR A 31 -23.84 29.26 -1.35
CA THR A 31 -24.49 29.84 -0.17
C THR A 31 -25.35 31.00 -0.64
N ASP A 32 -26.61 31.02 -0.23
CA ASP A 32 -27.13 32.25 0.35
C ASP A 32 -27.92 31.90 1.61
N LYS A 33 -27.58 32.58 2.70
CA LYS A 33 -28.23 32.44 3.99
C LYS A 33 -29.69 32.86 3.88
N ALA A 34 -30.58 31.89 3.99
CA ALA A 34 -31.75 32.04 4.83
C ALA A 34 -31.55 31.10 6.03
N GLU A 35 -31.72 31.61 7.25
CA GLU A 35 -31.91 30.75 8.41
C GLU A 35 -33.16 29.91 8.17
N VAL A 36 -32.96 28.70 7.67
CA VAL A 36 -33.97 27.65 7.64
C VAL A 36 -33.33 26.51 8.41
N ASN A 37 -34.00 26.01 9.45
CA ASN A 37 -33.62 24.77 10.10
C ASN A 37 -33.57 23.66 9.04
N VAL A 38 -32.41 23.42 8.44
CA VAL A 38 -32.17 22.24 7.62
C VAL A 38 -31.82 21.14 8.60
N ALA A 39 -32.84 20.39 9.01
CA ALA A 39 -32.61 19.03 9.44
C ALA A 39 -31.98 18.32 8.23
N ILE A 40 -30.70 17.98 8.32
CA ILE A 40 -30.09 17.02 7.38
C ILE A 40 -30.68 15.67 7.76
N THR A 41 -31.80 15.32 7.14
CA THR A 41 -32.35 13.97 7.24
C THR A 41 -31.37 13.06 6.51
N ALA A 42 -30.74 12.13 7.24
CA ALA A 42 -29.90 11.10 6.63
C ALA A 42 -30.70 10.34 5.55
N GLY A 43 -30.01 9.84 4.53
CA GLY A 43 -30.62 9.00 3.52
C GLY A 43 -31.12 7.71 4.15
N THR A 44 -32.43 7.56 4.29
CA THR A 44 -33.09 6.42 4.91
C THR A 44 -33.54 5.45 3.82
N VAL A 45 -33.14 4.18 3.95
CA VAL A 45 -33.73 3.07 3.22
C VAL A 45 -34.79 2.46 4.14
N ASP A 46 -36.05 2.55 3.73
CA ASP A 46 -37.20 2.04 4.49
C ASP A 46 -38.16 1.36 3.52
N VAL A 47 -38.28 0.05 3.65
CA VAL A 47 -39.11 -0.79 2.80
C VAL A 47 -39.88 -1.76 3.69
N ASN A 48 -41.19 -1.69 3.61
CA ASN A 48 -42.10 -2.59 4.31
C ASN A 48 -42.71 -3.57 3.31
N ALA A 49 -42.87 -4.82 3.72
CA ALA A 49 -43.43 -5.87 2.87
C ALA A 49 -44.46 -6.69 3.64
N ASN A 50 -45.64 -6.90 3.03
CA ASN A 50 -46.75 -7.62 3.64
C ASN A 50 -47.24 -8.73 2.72
N VAL A 51 -47.31 -9.95 3.24
CA VAL A 51 -47.77 -11.13 2.50
C VAL A 51 -49.27 -11.30 2.68
N ASN A 52 -50.01 -11.47 1.59
CA ASN A 52 -51.47 -11.62 1.59
C ASN A 52 -51.92 -12.67 0.54
N ASN A 53 -53.19 -13.07 0.62
CA ASN A 53 -53.89 -13.83 -0.43
C ASN A 53 -53.24 -15.18 -0.79
N LEU A 54 -53.01 -16.04 0.22
CA LEU A 54 -52.58 -17.42 0.02
C LEU A 54 -53.65 -18.21 -0.75
N ARG A 55 -53.21 -18.84 -1.84
CA ARG A 55 -53.99 -19.67 -2.76
C ARG A 55 -53.27 -20.98 -2.96
N LEU A 56 -54.01 -22.08 -2.91
CA LEU A 56 -53.47 -23.42 -3.13
C LEU A 56 -54.02 -24.02 -4.42
N TYR A 57 -53.16 -24.79 -5.08
CA TYR A 57 -53.47 -25.55 -6.27
C TYR A 57 -52.91 -26.97 -6.13
N SER A 58 -53.66 -27.96 -6.56
CA SER A 58 -53.13 -29.31 -6.81
C SER A 58 -53.23 -29.57 -8.31
N PHE A 59 -52.08 -29.73 -8.96
CA PHE A 59 -51.87 -29.53 -10.40
C PHE A 59 -52.43 -28.16 -10.82
N ASP A 60 -53.49 -28.15 -11.63
CA ASP A 60 -54.18 -26.92 -12.06
C ASP A 60 -55.50 -26.67 -11.33
N ARG A 61 -55.88 -27.53 -10.38
CA ARG A 61 -57.13 -27.38 -9.63
C ARG A 61 -56.92 -26.40 -8.49
N TYR A 62 -57.57 -25.25 -8.61
CA TYR A 62 -57.64 -24.27 -7.54
C TYR A 62 -58.46 -24.79 -6.35
N MET A 63 -57.87 -24.76 -5.17
CA MET A 63 -58.45 -25.31 -3.93
C MET A 63 -59.30 -24.29 -3.15
N GLY A 64 -59.11 -23.00 -3.42
CA GLY A 64 -59.82 -21.89 -2.75
C GLY A 64 -58.88 -20.93 -2.01
N ASP A 65 -59.37 -19.73 -1.72
CA ASP A 65 -58.64 -18.71 -0.94
C ASP A 65 -58.60 -19.09 0.55
N GLY A 66 -57.43 -19.00 1.17
CA GLY A 66 -57.25 -19.26 2.60
C GLY A 66 -57.44 -20.72 3.02
N VAL A 67 -57.47 -21.65 2.07
CA VAL A 67 -57.45 -23.10 2.32
C VAL A 67 -56.02 -23.52 2.65
N LEU A 68 -55.84 -24.30 3.72
CA LEU A 68 -54.51 -24.72 4.20
C LEU A 68 -54.11 -26.14 3.78
N THR A 69 -54.96 -26.83 3.01
CA THR A 69 -54.81 -28.26 2.69
C THR A 69 -54.96 -28.51 1.20
N PHE A 70 -54.01 -29.25 0.63
CA PHE A 70 -54.01 -29.73 -0.76
C PHE A 70 -54.93 -30.95 -0.94
N GLU A 71 -55.18 -31.37 -2.20
CA GLU A 71 -56.07 -32.50 -2.50
C GLU A 71 -55.62 -33.81 -1.83
N ASN A 72 -54.31 -34.02 -1.72
CA ASN A 72 -53.70 -35.22 -1.10
C ASN A 72 -53.31 -35.05 0.37
N LEU A 73 -54.00 -34.17 1.12
CA LEU A 73 -53.78 -33.92 2.56
C LEU A 73 -52.45 -33.25 2.94
N GLY A 74 -51.60 -32.91 1.97
CA GLY A 74 -50.49 -31.98 2.20
C GLY A 74 -51.00 -30.64 2.71
N MET A 75 -50.16 -29.88 3.40
CA MET A 75 -50.54 -28.60 4.00
C MET A 75 -49.60 -27.47 3.60
N ALA A 76 -50.17 -26.28 3.46
CA ALA A 76 -49.45 -25.02 3.35
C ALA A 76 -50.05 -24.03 4.35
N ASP A 77 -49.23 -23.55 5.28
CA ASP A 77 -49.63 -22.57 6.29
C ASP A 77 -48.73 -21.35 6.21
N LEU A 78 -49.33 -20.18 5.97
CA LEU A 78 -48.65 -18.90 5.89
C LEU A 78 -48.99 -18.08 7.13
N THR A 79 -48.08 -18.08 8.11
CA THR A 79 -48.22 -17.30 9.34
C THR A 79 -47.15 -16.21 9.37
N GLY A 80 -47.59 -14.95 9.39
CA GLY A 80 -46.70 -13.80 9.25
C GLY A 80 -46.01 -13.79 7.89
N ASN A 81 -44.67 -13.82 7.88
CA ASN A 81 -43.85 -13.91 6.67
C ASN A 81 -43.25 -15.31 6.45
N THR A 82 -43.74 -16.33 7.13
CA THR A 82 -43.21 -17.70 7.01
C THR A 82 -44.27 -18.65 6.45
N LEU A 83 -43.92 -19.30 5.35
CA LEU A 83 -44.71 -20.36 4.73
C LEU A 83 -44.16 -21.73 5.17
N THR A 84 -45.00 -22.53 5.81
CA THR A 84 -44.67 -23.91 6.18
C THR A 84 -45.36 -24.86 5.21
N LEU A 85 -44.56 -25.68 4.51
CA LEU A 85 -45.04 -26.73 3.62
C LEU A 85 -44.82 -28.09 4.28
N THR A 86 -45.90 -28.85 4.45
CA THR A 86 -45.86 -30.15 5.13
C THR A 86 -46.51 -31.22 4.25
N TYR A 87 -45.80 -32.32 3.97
CA TYR A 87 -46.34 -33.46 3.22
C TYR A 87 -46.96 -33.10 1.86
N ILE A 88 -46.39 -32.11 1.17
CA ILE A 88 -46.82 -31.76 -0.19
C ILE A 88 -46.49 -32.88 -1.16
N THR A 89 -47.28 -33.01 -2.22
CA THR A 89 -47.12 -34.01 -3.27
C THR A 89 -46.79 -33.35 -4.61
N PRO A 90 -46.15 -34.07 -5.56
CA PRO A 90 -45.90 -33.52 -6.89
C PRO A 90 -47.18 -33.00 -7.55
N GLY A 91 -47.11 -31.81 -8.12
CA GLY A 91 -48.23 -31.02 -8.61
C GLY A 91 -48.81 -30.02 -7.60
N ASP A 92 -48.46 -30.08 -6.31
CA ASP A 92 -48.93 -29.09 -5.34
C ASP A 92 -48.20 -27.75 -5.50
N LYS A 93 -48.97 -26.67 -5.51
CA LYS A 93 -48.49 -25.30 -5.72
C LYS A 93 -49.20 -24.31 -4.80
N VAL A 94 -48.43 -23.38 -4.23
CA VAL A 94 -48.97 -22.20 -3.56
C VAL A 94 -48.72 -20.95 -4.40
N GLU A 95 -49.66 -20.01 -4.33
CA GLU A 95 -49.48 -18.64 -4.80
C GLU A 95 -49.91 -17.65 -3.72
N PHE A 96 -49.14 -16.58 -3.54
CA PHE A 96 -49.49 -15.51 -2.62
C PHE A 96 -48.94 -14.17 -3.13
N ASP A 97 -49.51 -13.08 -2.64
CA ASP A 97 -49.14 -11.72 -3.02
C ASP A 97 -48.21 -11.10 -1.98
N LEU A 98 -47.07 -10.59 -2.41
CA LEU A 98 -46.18 -9.76 -1.61
C LEU A 98 -46.39 -8.29 -1.97
N ASN A 99 -46.96 -7.52 -1.04
CA ASN A 99 -47.18 -6.09 -1.23
C ASN A 99 -46.01 -5.32 -0.64
N ILE A 100 -45.34 -4.51 -1.44
CA ILE A 100 -44.18 -3.72 -1.04
C ILE A 100 -44.54 -2.25 -1.02
N GLU A 101 -44.21 -1.61 0.09
CA GLU A 101 -44.27 -0.17 0.26
C GLU A 101 -42.86 0.35 0.58
N SER A 102 -42.40 1.34 -0.17
CA SER A 102 -41.12 2.01 0.12
C SER A 102 -41.39 3.40 0.66
N MET A 103 -40.84 3.68 1.83
CA MET A 103 -40.80 4.99 2.49
C MET A 103 -39.39 5.62 2.40
N SER A 104 -38.49 5.02 1.60
CA SER A 104 -37.13 5.50 1.39
C SER A 104 -37.11 6.92 0.82
N ASN A 105 -36.23 7.77 1.35
CA ASN A 105 -36.03 9.13 0.85
C ASN A 105 -34.82 9.24 -0.12
N VAL A 106 -34.16 8.12 -0.42
CA VAL A 106 -33.03 7.98 -1.34
C VAL A 106 -33.24 6.84 -2.32
N LYS A 107 -32.53 6.87 -3.46
CA LYS A 107 -32.58 5.81 -4.48
C LYS A 107 -32.15 4.48 -3.87
N THR A 108 -32.99 3.45 -4.02
CA THR A 108 -32.82 2.13 -3.40
C THR A 108 -32.77 1.06 -4.50
N LYS A 109 -32.14 -0.08 -4.25
CA LYS A 109 -32.38 -1.32 -5.00
C LYS A 109 -32.96 -2.36 -4.06
N VAL A 110 -33.95 -3.12 -4.53
CA VAL A 110 -34.69 -4.14 -3.77
C VAL A 110 -34.69 -5.48 -4.48
N ARG A 111 -34.71 -6.59 -3.74
CA ARG A 111 -34.96 -7.94 -4.28
C ARG A 111 -35.76 -8.80 -3.31
N THR A 112 -36.47 -9.80 -3.85
CA THR A 112 -37.21 -10.80 -3.07
C THR A 112 -36.33 -11.97 -2.74
N VAL A 113 -36.45 -12.43 -1.49
CA VAL A 113 -35.77 -13.63 -0.99
C VAL A 113 -36.80 -14.58 -0.40
N VAL A 114 -36.79 -15.83 -0.86
CA VAL A 114 -37.52 -16.94 -0.25
C VAL A 114 -36.49 -17.94 0.24
N ALA A 115 -36.25 -17.97 1.56
CA ALA A 115 -35.19 -18.79 2.15
C ALA A 115 -35.76 -19.92 3.01
N ASP A 116 -35.30 -21.15 2.81
CA ASP A 116 -35.63 -22.26 3.68
C ASP A 116 -34.89 -22.15 5.02
N LYS A 117 -35.64 -22.29 6.10
CA LYS A 117 -35.20 -22.23 7.50
C LYS A 117 -35.48 -23.55 8.23
N SER A 118 -35.80 -24.61 7.48
CA SER A 118 -35.90 -25.96 8.04
C SER A 118 -34.52 -26.51 8.42
N GLU A 119 -34.49 -27.48 9.33
CA GLU A 119 -33.27 -28.24 9.67
C GLU A 119 -32.79 -29.13 8.51
N ASP A 120 -33.70 -29.44 7.57
CA ASP A 120 -33.45 -30.26 6.39
C ASP A 120 -34.01 -29.56 5.14
N ASP A 121 -33.14 -28.85 4.44
CA ASP A 121 -33.47 -28.04 3.25
C ASP A 121 -33.71 -28.85 1.97
N SER A 122 -33.72 -30.19 2.07
CA SER A 122 -33.78 -31.07 0.90
C SER A 122 -35.01 -30.84 0.04
N LEU A 123 -36.14 -30.44 0.65
CA LEU A 123 -37.36 -30.13 -0.10
C LEU A 123 -37.19 -28.89 -0.99
N MET A 124 -36.47 -27.85 -0.54
CA MET A 124 -36.25 -26.61 -1.30
C MET A 124 -35.57 -26.87 -2.66
N LYS A 125 -34.70 -27.88 -2.74
CA LYS A 125 -34.00 -28.27 -3.98
C LYS A 125 -34.95 -28.83 -5.06
N GLY A 126 -36.10 -29.36 -4.63
CA GLY A 126 -37.14 -29.87 -5.52
C GLY A 126 -38.16 -28.80 -5.94
N LEU A 127 -38.24 -27.68 -5.21
CA LEU A 127 -39.23 -26.64 -5.46
C LEU A 127 -38.83 -25.76 -6.65
N VAL A 128 -39.84 -25.30 -7.39
CA VAL A 128 -39.72 -24.23 -8.38
C VAL A 128 -40.35 -22.98 -7.78
N VAL A 129 -39.53 -21.95 -7.61
CA VAL A 129 -39.96 -20.64 -7.07
C VAL A 129 -40.00 -19.63 -8.21
N LYS A 130 -41.13 -18.94 -8.36
CA LYS A 130 -41.32 -17.88 -9.35
C LYS A 130 -41.77 -16.59 -8.68
N VAL A 131 -41.19 -15.47 -9.09
CA VAL A 131 -41.61 -14.11 -8.71
C VAL A 131 -42.13 -13.41 -9.96
N ASN A 132 -43.38 -12.95 -9.93
CA ASN A 132 -44.08 -12.38 -11.10
C ASN A 132 -44.02 -13.28 -12.35
N GLY A 133 -44.06 -14.59 -12.15
CA GLY A 133 -44.03 -15.59 -13.22
C GLY A 133 -42.63 -15.89 -13.78
N VAL A 134 -41.59 -15.19 -13.33
CA VAL A 134 -40.19 -15.47 -13.69
C VAL A 134 -39.60 -16.42 -12.66
N GLU A 135 -38.99 -17.51 -13.13
CA GLU A 135 -38.30 -18.47 -12.26
C GLU A 135 -37.08 -17.82 -11.60
N SER A 136 -37.04 -17.90 -10.27
CA SER A 136 -35.97 -17.33 -9.47
C SER A 136 -34.76 -18.25 -9.47
N ASN A 137 -33.57 -17.67 -9.44
CA ASN A 137 -32.35 -18.44 -9.25
C ASN A 137 -32.34 -19.02 -7.84
N ILE A 138 -32.22 -20.35 -7.72
CA ILE A 138 -31.99 -21.02 -6.45
C ILE A 138 -30.49 -21.01 -6.17
N VAL A 139 -30.10 -20.33 -5.10
CA VAL A 139 -28.73 -20.22 -4.61
C VAL A 139 -28.71 -20.82 -3.20
N GLY A 140 -28.16 -22.02 -3.06
CA GLY A 140 -28.21 -22.77 -1.79
C GLY A 140 -29.65 -23.10 -1.38
N SER A 141 -30.04 -22.73 -0.16
CA SER A 141 -31.38 -22.95 0.40
C SER A 141 -32.33 -21.77 0.16
N ALA A 142 -31.99 -20.83 -0.73
CA ALA A 142 -32.81 -19.65 -1.00
C ALA A 142 -33.05 -19.43 -2.50
N ALA A 143 -34.25 -18.99 -2.85
CA ALA A 143 -34.59 -18.47 -4.16
C ALA A 143 -34.59 -16.95 -4.13
N ILE A 144 -33.82 -16.32 -5.03
CA ILE A 144 -33.66 -14.85 -5.08
C ILE A 144 -34.14 -14.30 -6.42
N SER A 145 -34.79 -13.13 -6.39
CA SER A 145 -35.11 -12.37 -7.61
C SER A 145 -33.93 -11.48 -8.02
N GLU A 146 -33.95 -11.00 -9.27
CA GLU A 146 -33.04 -9.92 -9.69
C GLU A 146 -33.26 -8.64 -8.87
N TRP A 147 -32.21 -7.81 -8.76
CA TRP A 147 -32.29 -6.50 -8.12
C TRP A 147 -33.08 -5.52 -8.98
N LYS A 148 -34.04 -4.83 -8.37
CA LYS A 148 -34.82 -3.78 -9.00
C LYS A 148 -34.57 -2.43 -8.36
N THR A 149 -34.41 -1.39 -9.17
CA THR A 149 -34.20 -0.02 -8.69
C THR A 149 -35.52 0.67 -8.33
N VAL A 150 -35.54 1.41 -7.23
CA VAL A 150 -36.66 2.21 -6.71
C VAL A 150 -36.21 3.68 -6.59
N ASN A 151 -36.96 4.58 -7.21
CA ASN A 151 -36.72 6.02 -7.12
C ASN A 151 -37.67 6.66 -6.09
N PRO A 152 -37.20 7.54 -5.18
CA PRO A 152 -38.04 8.18 -4.17
C PRO A 152 -39.18 9.03 -4.74
N ALA A 153 -38.96 9.68 -5.89
CA ALA A 153 -39.92 10.58 -6.51
C ALA A 153 -41.07 9.83 -7.23
N ASP A 154 -40.80 8.60 -7.68
CA ASP A 154 -41.73 7.81 -8.50
C ASP A 154 -42.39 6.68 -7.69
N GLY A 155 -41.80 6.30 -6.55
CA GLY A 155 -42.16 5.10 -5.81
C GLY A 155 -41.85 3.82 -6.61
N LEU A 156 -42.43 2.70 -6.19
CA LEU A 156 -42.41 1.45 -6.97
C LEU A 156 -43.38 1.54 -8.17
N ALA A 157 -43.03 0.84 -9.26
CA ALA A 157 -43.94 0.38 -10.30
C ALA A 157 -45.27 -0.11 -9.70
N ASP A 158 -46.47 0.22 -10.23
CA ASP A 158 -47.70 -0.40 -9.72
C ASP A 158 -47.68 -1.94 -9.85
N GLU A 159 -46.98 -2.45 -10.86
CA GLU A 159 -46.67 -3.89 -11.08
C GLU A 159 -45.64 -4.48 -10.10
N ASP A 160 -44.92 -3.64 -9.35
CA ASP A 160 -43.87 -4.02 -8.38
C ASP A 160 -44.27 -3.78 -6.93
N LYS A 161 -45.29 -2.92 -6.71
CA LYS A 161 -45.95 -2.77 -5.41
C LYS A 161 -46.66 -4.04 -4.99
N LYS A 162 -47.01 -4.91 -5.95
CA LYS A 162 -47.70 -6.16 -5.71
C LYS A 162 -47.07 -7.26 -6.57
N MET A 163 -46.21 -8.07 -5.96
CA MET A 163 -45.58 -9.19 -6.63
C MET A 163 -46.30 -10.49 -6.30
N THR A 164 -46.50 -11.36 -7.28
CA THR A 164 -47.03 -12.70 -7.06
C THR A 164 -45.88 -13.68 -6.93
N ILE A 165 -45.82 -14.37 -5.78
CA ILE A 165 -44.86 -15.44 -5.53
C ILE A 165 -45.58 -16.77 -5.71
N SER A 166 -45.02 -17.63 -6.54
CA SER A 166 -45.49 -18.99 -6.80
C SER A 166 -44.42 -19.99 -6.38
N ILE A 167 -44.80 -20.99 -5.59
CA ILE A 167 -43.91 -22.06 -5.14
C ILE A 167 -44.59 -23.38 -5.43
N GLU A 168 -43.96 -24.20 -6.28
CA GLU A 168 -44.52 -25.43 -6.80
C GLU A 168 -43.55 -26.59 -6.57
N LEU A 169 -44.06 -27.75 -6.14
CA LEU A 169 -43.35 -29.01 -6.32
C LEU A 169 -43.82 -29.61 -7.65
N PRO A 170 -43.05 -29.48 -8.74
CA PRO A 170 -43.47 -29.97 -10.06
C PRO A 170 -43.61 -31.50 -10.06
N ASP A 171 -44.37 -32.04 -11.01
CA ASP A 171 -44.41 -33.48 -11.28
C ASP A 171 -43.29 -33.89 -12.24
N ARG A 172 -42.19 -34.41 -11.70
CA ARG A 172 -41.03 -34.97 -12.43
C ARG A 172 -41.01 -36.49 -12.37
N GLY A 173 -42.11 -37.14 -11.97
CA GLY A 173 -42.20 -38.60 -11.87
C GLY A 173 -41.37 -39.18 -10.71
N GLU A 174 -40.66 -40.29 -10.95
CA GLU A 174 -39.96 -41.04 -9.89
C GLU A 174 -38.85 -40.25 -9.18
N GLU A 175 -38.35 -39.16 -9.79
CA GLU A 175 -37.29 -38.30 -9.25
C GLU A 175 -37.74 -37.53 -7.99
N ASP A 176 -39.04 -37.28 -7.82
CA ASP A 176 -39.58 -36.52 -6.68
C ASP A 176 -39.82 -37.38 -5.43
N ASN A 177 -39.68 -38.70 -5.54
CA ASN A 177 -39.82 -39.62 -4.40
C ASN A 177 -38.84 -39.30 -3.26
N GLN A 178 -37.69 -38.69 -3.57
CA GLN A 178 -36.70 -38.27 -2.57
C GLN A 178 -37.21 -37.14 -1.66
N TYR A 179 -38.24 -36.41 -2.08
CA TYR A 179 -38.85 -35.31 -1.33
C TYR A 179 -40.06 -35.75 -0.48
N GLN A 180 -40.46 -37.02 -0.59
CA GLN A 180 -41.60 -37.55 0.14
C GLN A 180 -41.38 -37.45 1.67
N GLY A 181 -42.38 -36.91 2.37
CA GLY A 181 -42.35 -36.81 3.84
C GLY A 181 -41.51 -35.65 4.39
N LYS A 182 -40.87 -34.86 3.53
CA LYS A 182 -40.08 -33.70 3.90
C LYS A 182 -40.97 -32.48 4.22
N ILE A 183 -40.40 -31.54 4.98
CA ILE A 183 -41.06 -30.31 5.42
C ILE A 183 -40.14 -29.14 5.10
N ALA A 184 -40.67 -28.07 4.52
CA ALA A 184 -39.93 -26.82 4.29
C ALA A 184 -40.54 -25.69 5.12
N LYS A 185 -39.69 -24.81 5.66
CA LYS A 185 -40.11 -23.61 6.39
C LYS A 185 -39.52 -22.40 5.69
N LEU A 186 -40.25 -21.85 4.74
CA LEU A 186 -39.78 -20.80 3.84
C LEU A 186 -40.07 -19.43 4.46
N ALA A 187 -39.02 -18.69 4.81
CA ALA A 187 -39.11 -17.29 5.22
C ALA A 187 -39.12 -16.38 3.98
N ILE A 188 -40.09 -15.48 3.91
CA ILE A 188 -40.25 -14.49 2.84
C ILE A 188 -39.75 -13.13 3.35
N SER A 189 -38.82 -12.52 2.62
CA SER A 189 -38.27 -11.20 2.95
C SER A 189 -37.97 -10.37 1.71
N ILE A 190 -37.82 -9.06 1.93
CA ILE A 190 -37.29 -8.09 0.96
C ILE A 190 -35.96 -7.57 1.46
N GLU A 191 -34.93 -7.67 0.62
CA GLU A 191 -33.67 -6.98 0.85
C GLU A 191 -33.73 -5.61 0.16
N ALA A 192 -33.27 -4.57 0.85
CA ALA A 192 -33.23 -3.22 0.34
C ALA A 192 -31.91 -2.56 0.72
N VAL A 193 -31.20 -1.99 -0.25
CA VAL A 193 -29.96 -1.24 -0.01
C VAL A 193 -29.93 0.04 -0.83
N GLN A 194 -29.10 1.01 -0.43
CA GLN A 194 -28.89 2.22 -1.22
C GLN A 194 -28.37 1.89 -2.61
N TRP A 195 -28.73 2.69 -3.62
CA TRP A 195 -28.39 2.41 -5.01
C TRP A 195 -26.87 2.29 -5.27
N ASN A 196 -26.07 3.07 -4.55
CA ASN A 196 -24.61 3.05 -4.59
C ASN A 196 -23.98 2.09 -3.57
N GLY A 197 -24.77 1.40 -2.74
CA GLY A 197 -24.24 0.39 -1.81
C GLY A 197 -23.83 -0.85 -2.58
N ASP A 198 -22.67 -1.43 -2.26
CA ASP A 198 -22.25 -2.70 -2.84
C ASP A 198 -23.22 -3.81 -2.45
N VAL A 199 -23.52 -4.69 -3.40
CA VAL A 199 -24.35 -5.87 -3.17
C VAL A 199 -23.49 -7.09 -3.50
N ALA A 200 -23.15 -7.85 -2.46
CA ALA A 200 -22.65 -9.20 -2.66
C ALA A 200 -23.85 -10.12 -2.91
N ASP A 201 -23.74 -11.00 -3.90
CA ASP A 201 -24.56 -12.19 -3.89
C ASP A 201 -24.07 -13.10 -2.77
N PRO A 202 -24.97 -13.73 -1.99
CA PRO A 202 -24.56 -14.64 -0.93
C PRO A 202 -23.67 -15.75 -1.51
N ILE A 203 -22.55 -16.03 -0.83
CA ILE A 203 -21.66 -17.13 -1.20
C ILE A 203 -22.45 -18.44 -1.03
N PRO A 204 -22.53 -19.31 -2.06
CA PRO A 204 -23.27 -20.57 -1.95
C PRO A 204 -22.76 -21.42 -0.77
N GLY A 205 -23.63 -21.67 0.22
CA GLY A 205 -23.30 -22.45 1.42
C GLY A 205 -22.81 -21.63 2.63
N ALA A 206 -22.73 -20.30 2.53
CA ALA A 206 -22.38 -19.45 3.66
C ALA A 206 -23.59 -19.15 4.57
N THR A 207 -23.37 -19.16 5.88
CA THR A 207 -24.33 -18.70 6.88
C THR A 207 -24.37 -17.18 6.89
N ASN A 208 -25.48 -16.63 6.43
CA ASN A 208 -25.75 -15.20 6.50
C ASN A 208 -26.24 -14.79 7.89
N VAL A 209 -25.60 -13.77 8.48
CA VAL A 209 -25.93 -13.23 9.80
C VAL A 209 -26.20 -11.72 9.70
N SER A 210 -27.19 -11.23 10.46
CA SER A 210 -27.67 -9.84 10.40
C SER A 210 -27.80 -9.20 11.78
N ASN A 211 -27.50 -9.94 12.85
CA ASN A 211 -27.49 -9.46 14.22
C ASN A 211 -26.56 -10.33 15.08
N ALA A 212 -26.25 -9.87 16.28
CA ALA A 212 -25.26 -10.49 17.15
C ALA A 212 -25.62 -11.92 17.55
N ASN A 213 -26.89 -12.18 17.89
CA ASN A 213 -27.36 -13.53 18.24
C ASN A 213 -27.18 -14.53 17.09
N GLN A 214 -27.37 -14.07 15.85
CA GLN A 214 -27.16 -14.92 14.66
C GLN A 214 -25.69 -15.19 14.42
N LEU A 215 -24.82 -14.19 14.61
CA LEU A 215 -23.37 -14.35 14.52
C LEU A 215 -22.85 -15.30 15.62
N GLU A 216 -23.23 -15.08 16.87
CA GLU A 216 -22.93 -15.96 18.01
C GLU A 216 -23.38 -17.39 17.74
N SER A 217 -24.61 -17.58 17.25
CA SER A 217 -25.13 -18.91 16.93
C SER A 217 -24.41 -19.58 15.76
N ALA A 218 -23.97 -18.81 14.75
CA ALA A 218 -23.21 -19.34 13.61
C ALA A 218 -21.82 -19.81 14.03
N LEU A 219 -21.15 -19.01 14.86
CA LEU A 219 -19.86 -19.36 15.47
C LEU A 219 -20.00 -20.61 16.35
N ALA A 220 -21.03 -20.66 17.20
CA ALA A 220 -21.29 -21.79 18.10
C ALA A 220 -21.58 -23.13 17.37
N ARG A 221 -22.17 -23.06 16.17
CA ARG A 221 -22.42 -24.24 15.33
C ARG A 221 -21.18 -24.71 14.54
N GLY A 222 -20.12 -23.89 14.50
CA GLY A 222 -18.95 -24.16 13.68
C GLY A 222 -19.22 -23.99 12.19
N ASP A 223 -20.10 -23.05 11.82
CA ASP A 223 -20.39 -22.74 10.42
C ASP A 223 -19.09 -22.30 9.71
N LYS A 224 -18.83 -22.89 8.54
CA LYS A 224 -17.53 -22.76 7.87
C LYS A 224 -17.38 -21.49 7.05
N ASP A 225 -18.46 -20.96 6.51
CA ASP A 225 -18.45 -19.73 5.73
C ASP A 225 -19.52 -18.81 6.32
N ILE A 226 -19.15 -17.65 6.82
CA ILE A 226 -20.04 -16.70 7.49
C ILE A 226 -19.99 -15.35 6.77
N THR A 227 -21.16 -14.81 6.46
CA THR A 227 -21.29 -13.48 5.85
C THR A 227 -22.17 -12.59 6.70
N VAL A 228 -21.64 -11.42 7.10
CA VAL A 228 -22.39 -10.40 7.82
C VAL A 228 -23.08 -9.47 6.82
N LEU A 229 -24.42 -9.42 6.87
CA LEU A 229 -25.25 -8.71 5.89
C LEU A 229 -25.57 -7.25 6.24
N GLY A 230 -24.96 -6.69 7.29
CA GLY A 230 -25.19 -5.32 7.75
C GLY A 230 -24.46 -4.98 9.05
N ALA A 231 -24.80 -3.85 9.66
CA ALA A 231 -24.24 -3.47 10.95
C ALA A 231 -24.80 -4.36 12.07
N ILE A 232 -23.91 -5.01 12.81
CA ILE A 232 -24.20 -5.79 14.01
C ILE A 232 -23.75 -5.00 15.23
N ASP A 233 -24.64 -4.87 16.20
CA ASP A 233 -24.29 -4.38 17.52
C ASP A 233 -23.51 -5.47 18.29
N GLY A 234 -22.21 -5.29 18.41
CA GLY A 234 -21.26 -6.24 19.00
C GLY A 234 -21.25 -6.26 20.52
N GLU A 235 -22.06 -5.45 21.21
CA GLU A 235 -22.09 -5.39 22.68
C GLU A 235 -22.40 -6.75 23.35
N THR A 236 -23.13 -7.65 22.69
CA THR A 236 -23.41 -8.99 23.23
C THR A 236 -22.33 -10.04 22.86
N LEU A 237 -21.35 -9.68 22.02
CA LEU A 237 -20.24 -10.55 21.58
C LEU A 237 -18.97 -10.38 22.44
N VAL A 238 -19.10 -9.71 23.60
CA VAL A 238 -17.98 -9.33 24.48
C VAL A 238 -17.37 -10.54 25.19
N TYR A 239 -16.04 -10.64 25.12
CA TYR A 239 -15.25 -11.54 25.96
C TYR A 239 -14.62 -10.75 27.13
N PRO A 240 -14.89 -11.09 28.39
CA PRO A 240 -14.19 -10.50 29.53
C PRO A 240 -12.90 -11.28 29.84
N TRP A 241 -11.73 -10.80 29.41
CA TRP A 241 -10.47 -11.15 30.08
C TRP A 241 -10.30 -10.21 31.28
N GLY A 242 -10.21 -10.74 32.51
CA GLY A 242 -9.65 -9.97 33.63
C GLY A 242 -10.33 -10.00 35.00
N GLU A 243 -11.48 -10.63 35.21
CA GLU A 243 -12.02 -10.79 36.58
C GLU A 243 -11.97 -12.24 37.06
N THR A 244 -11.12 -12.49 38.06
CA THR A 244 -10.93 -13.75 38.80
C THR A 244 -12.19 -14.25 39.55
N ASN A 245 -13.38 -13.69 39.27
CA ASN A 245 -14.63 -13.99 39.98
C ASN A 245 -15.81 -14.44 39.09
N TYR A 246 -15.57 -14.84 37.84
CA TYR A 246 -16.61 -15.55 37.04
C TYR A 246 -16.23 -17.02 36.79
N PRO A 247 -16.39 -17.90 37.80
CA PRO A 247 -15.99 -19.31 37.69
C PRO A 247 -16.88 -20.17 36.77
N ASN A 248 -17.81 -19.60 35.99
CA ASN A 248 -18.81 -20.35 35.22
C ASN A 248 -19.14 -19.76 33.83
N LEU A 249 -18.20 -19.11 33.14
CA LEU A 249 -18.34 -18.81 31.71
C LEU A 249 -17.35 -19.68 30.91
N THR A 250 -17.70 -20.96 30.76
CA THR A 250 -17.26 -21.78 29.64
C THR A 250 -18.11 -21.37 28.43
N ALA A 251 -17.76 -20.27 27.78
CA ALA A 251 -18.30 -19.92 26.47
C ALA A 251 -17.11 -19.58 25.56
N GLU A 252 -16.44 -20.65 25.17
CA GLU A 252 -15.57 -20.75 24.02
C GLU A 252 -16.39 -20.40 22.76
N TYR A 253 -16.51 -19.11 22.38
CA TYR A 253 -16.98 -18.77 21.04
C TYR A 253 -15.77 -18.65 20.11
N PHE A 254 -15.16 -19.80 19.85
CA PHE A 254 -14.11 -19.92 18.86
C PHE A 254 -14.73 -19.98 17.47
N ALA A 255 -14.31 -19.08 16.60
CA ALA A 255 -14.32 -19.32 15.17
C ALA A 255 -13.26 -20.38 14.82
N GLU A 256 -13.32 -21.58 15.39
CA GLU A 256 -12.37 -22.64 15.09
C GLU A 256 -12.68 -23.25 13.71
N ASP A 257 -11.66 -23.31 12.85
CA ASP A 257 -11.73 -23.91 11.52
C ASP A 257 -12.76 -23.25 10.59
N ILE A 258 -12.96 -21.94 10.69
CA ILE A 258 -13.75 -21.19 9.69
C ILE A 258 -12.95 -21.11 8.37
N ASN A 259 -13.63 -21.31 7.25
CA ASN A 259 -13.06 -21.07 5.93
C ASN A 259 -13.11 -19.59 5.59
N SER A 260 -14.25 -18.93 5.75
CA SER A 260 -14.37 -17.50 5.50
C SER A 260 -15.28 -16.77 6.49
N LEU A 261 -14.85 -15.58 6.89
CA LEU A 261 -15.68 -14.58 7.56
C LEU A 261 -15.63 -13.29 6.72
N SER A 262 -16.79 -12.79 6.32
CA SER A 262 -16.84 -11.71 5.34
C SER A 262 -17.98 -10.72 5.52
N GLY A 263 -17.78 -9.51 5.03
CA GLY A 263 -18.82 -8.50 4.91
C GLY A 263 -19.18 -7.79 6.21
N GLY A 264 -19.97 -6.72 6.08
CA GLY A 264 -20.69 -6.08 7.17
C GLY A 264 -19.86 -5.18 8.09
N GLU A 265 -20.55 -4.65 9.09
CA GLU A 265 -19.98 -3.78 10.12
C GLU A 265 -20.28 -4.39 11.49
N ILE A 266 -19.30 -4.38 12.38
CA ILE A 266 -19.46 -4.74 13.78
C ILE A 266 -19.18 -3.49 14.60
N VAL A 267 -20.18 -3.01 15.34
CA VAL A 267 -20.12 -1.78 16.13
C VAL A 267 -20.15 -2.12 17.61
N VAL A 268 -19.22 -1.58 18.40
CA VAL A 268 -19.10 -1.84 19.83
C VAL A 268 -19.32 -0.53 20.59
N ASN A 269 -20.48 -0.41 21.26
CA ASN A 269 -20.95 0.86 21.80
C ASN A 269 -20.59 1.09 23.29
N GLU A 270 -20.53 0.06 24.14
CA GLU A 270 -20.16 0.14 25.57
C GLU A 270 -19.01 -0.83 25.98
N GLY A 271 -17.97 -0.30 26.63
CA GLY A 271 -17.13 -0.98 27.65
C GLY A 271 -16.20 -2.15 27.28
N ARG A 272 -14.88 -1.84 27.31
CA ARG A 272 -13.67 -2.70 27.45
C ARG A 272 -13.51 -3.86 26.47
N GLU A 273 -12.52 -3.71 25.58
CA GLU A 273 -11.88 -4.81 24.84
C GLU A 273 -12.81 -5.68 23.97
N PHE A 274 -13.17 -5.16 22.78
CA PHE A 274 -13.73 -6.02 21.74
C PHE A 274 -12.62 -6.50 20.81
N GLY A 275 -12.45 -7.82 20.73
CA GLY A 275 -11.67 -8.48 19.70
C GLY A 275 -12.52 -9.54 18.99
N LEU A 276 -12.70 -9.42 17.68
CA LEU A 276 -13.19 -10.57 16.91
C LEU A 276 -12.08 -11.63 16.91
N PHE A 277 -12.33 -12.79 17.51
CA PHE A 277 -11.34 -13.88 17.62
C PHE A 277 -11.46 -14.84 16.42
N ALA A 278 -10.41 -14.90 15.60
CA ALA A 278 -10.34 -15.78 14.44
C ALA A 278 -9.25 -16.85 14.62
N ALA A 279 -9.67 -18.09 14.87
CA ALA A 279 -8.77 -19.23 15.13
C ALA A 279 -8.72 -20.18 13.93
N ASN A 280 -7.56 -20.43 13.33
CA ASN A 280 -7.44 -21.25 12.11
C ASN A 280 -8.44 -20.84 11.00
N THR A 281 -8.80 -19.56 10.95
CA THR A 281 -9.73 -19.02 9.96
C THR A 281 -8.98 -18.77 8.65
N ALA A 282 -9.42 -19.36 7.54
CA ALA A 282 -8.64 -19.24 6.30
C ALA A 282 -8.65 -17.81 5.74
N THR A 283 -9.80 -17.11 5.81
CA THR A 283 -9.97 -15.80 5.18
C THR A 283 -10.91 -14.89 5.98
N ILE A 284 -10.49 -13.65 6.19
CA ILE A 284 -11.29 -12.57 6.79
C ILE A 284 -11.29 -11.40 5.81
N LYS A 285 -12.46 -10.93 5.37
CA LYS A 285 -12.47 -9.87 4.36
C LYS A 285 -13.68 -8.94 4.37
N ASP A 286 -13.53 -7.75 3.80
CA ASP A 286 -14.62 -6.81 3.56
C ASP A 286 -15.38 -6.42 4.84
N MET A 287 -14.66 -6.28 5.96
CA MET A 287 -15.27 -6.04 7.28
C MET A 287 -14.87 -4.70 7.86
N THR A 288 -15.80 -4.08 8.58
CA THR A 288 -15.52 -2.90 9.40
C THR A 288 -15.80 -3.22 10.87
N ILE A 289 -14.82 -2.95 11.74
CA ILE A 289 -14.94 -3.10 13.20
C ILE A 289 -14.76 -1.71 13.81
N THR A 290 -15.80 -1.19 14.46
CA THR A 290 -15.79 0.11 15.11
C THR A 290 -16.03 -0.01 16.61
N GLY A 291 -15.28 0.76 17.39
CA GLY A 291 -15.42 0.79 18.85
C GLY A 291 -15.45 2.21 19.40
N ASN A 292 -16.40 2.50 20.29
CA ASN A 292 -16.45 3.80 20.97
C ASN A 292 -15.24 4.03 21.88
N SER A 293 -14.67 2.97 22.46
CA SER A 293 -13.46 3.01 23.28
C SER A 293 -12.34 2.20 22.65
N GLU A 294 -12.55 0.91 22.40
CA GLU A 294 -11.53 0.03 21.82
C GLU A 294 -12.15 -0.86 20.75
N ALA A 295 -11.36 -1.23 19.75
CA ALA A 295 -11.74 -2.19 18.72
C ALA A 295 -10.51 -2.97 18.26
N SER A 296 -10.61 -4.30 18.20
CA SER A 296 -9.54 -5.11 17.64
C SER A 296 -10.05 -6.28 16.81
N LEU A 297 -9.15 -6.77 15.96
CA LEU A 297 -9.24 -8.07 15.32
C LEU A 297 -8.15 -8.95 15.93
N TYR A 298 -8.54 -10.00 16.64
CA TYR A 298 -7.62 -10.95 17.27
C TYR A 298 -7.50 -12.21 16.41
N ILE A 299 -6.28 -12.66 16.12
CA ILE A 299 -6.01 -13.77 15.21
C ILE A 299 -5.10 -14.81 15.88
N GLN A 300 -5.52 -16.07 15.79
CA GLN A 300 -4.74 -17.23 16.21
C GLN A 300 -4.67 -18.27 15.06
N ALA A 301 -3.60 -18.21 14.27
CA ALA A 301 -3.40 -19.06 13.10
C ALA A 301 -2.38 -20.19 13.38
N ILE A 302 -2.71 -21.13 14.27
CA ILE A 302 -1.73 -22.14 14.75
C ILE A 302 -1.38 -23.13 13.63
N ASP A 303 -2.38 -23.74 12.99
CA ASP A 303 -2.19 -24.86 12.06
C ASP A 303 -2.49 -24.50 10.60
N LYS A 304 -3.17 -23.38 10.36
CA LYS A 304 -3.63 -22.94 9.04
C LYS A 304 -3.31 -21.47 8.83
N ALA A 305 -2.85 -21.13 7.64
CA ALA A 305 -2.61 -19.74 7.25
C ALA A 305 -3.92 -18.94 7.20
N THR A 306 -3.88 -17.70 7.69
CA THR A 306 -5.00 -16.75 7.67
C THR A 306 -4.72 -15.62 6.69
N ALA A 307 -5.62 -15.37 5.75
CA ALA A 307 -5.58 -14.20 4.87
C ALA A 307 -6.58 -13.13 5.33
N ILE A 308 -6.15 -11.88 5.39
CA ILE A 308 -6.96 -10.73 5.79
C ILE A 308 -6.95 -9.73 4.64
N SER A 309 -8.12 -9.34 4.12
CA SER A 309 -8.20 -8.33 3.06
C SER A 309 -9.31 -7.31 3.28
N ASP A 310 -9.05 -6.03 3.00
CA ASP A 310 -10.09 -4.98 3.00
C ASP A 310 -10.82 -4.87 4.37
N VAL A 311 -10.05 -5.01 5.46
CA VAL A 311 -10.55 -4.91 6.83
C VAL A 311 -10.26 -3.54 7.42
N VAL A 312 -11.25 -2.93 8.04
CA VAL A 312 -11.15 -1.65 8.74
C VAL A 312 -11.35 -1.86 10.24
N VAL A 313 -10.44 -1.36 11.07
CA VAL A 313 -10.53 -1.36 12.53
C VAL A 313 -10.35 0.06 13.05
N ASN A 314 -11.40 0.66 13.61
CA ASN A 314 -11.37 2.05 14.08
C ASN A 314 -11.89 2.15 15.52
N ALA A 315 -11.18 2.92 16.34
CA ALA A 315 -11.68 3.25 17.69
C ALA A 315 -11.25 4.65 18.14
N ASN A 316 -12.01 5.22 19.09
CA ASN A 316 -11.63 6.49 19.71
C ASN A 316 -10.49 6.35 20.73
N GLY A 317 -10.36 5.20 21.38
CA GLY A 317 -9.20 4.78 22.18
C GLY A 317 -8.34 3.80 21.37
N GLY A 318 -8.09 2.58 21.88
CA GLY A 318 -7.20 1.59 21.24
C GLY A 318 -7.82 0.87 20.03
N ALA A 319 -7.11 0.88 18.89
CA ALA A 319 -7.52 0.18 17.68
C ALA A 319 -6.35 -0.68 17.16
N GLY A 320 -6.59 -1.96 16.86
CA GLY A 320 -5.48 -2.84 16.48
C GLY A 320 -5.87 -4.14 15.78
N ILE A 321 -4.95 -4.66 14.99
CA ILE A 321 -4.93 -6.06 14.57
C ILE A 321 -3.89 -6.79 15.43
N TYR A 322 -4.32 -7.83 16.13
CA TYR A 322 -3.51 -8.60 17.06
C TYR A 322 -3.34 -10.03 16.56
N SER A 323 -2.11 -10.50 16.42
CA SER A 323 -1.79 -11.86 16.00
C SER A 323 -0.95 -12.55 17.07
N GLU A 324 -1.44 -13.68 17.57
CA GLU A 324 -0.78 -14.47 18.61
C GLU A 324 -0.80 -15.95 18.24
N TYR A 325 0.24 -16.70 18.62
CA TYR A 325 0.35 -18.14 18.34
C TYR A 325 0.15 -18.51 16.86
N SER A 326 0.45 -17.60 15.93
CA SER A 326 0.11 -17.72 14.51
C SER A 326 1.24 -18.34 13.67
N LEU A 327 1.56 -19.61 13.96
CA LEU A 327 2.64 -20.37 13.29
C LEU A 327 2.33 -20.73 11.83
N GLY A 328 1.05 -20.90 11.49
CA GLY A 328 0.56 -21.13 10.13
C GLY A 328 0.69 -19.90 9.22
N GLY A 329 0.94 -18.73 9.80
CA GLY A 329 1.15 -17.47 9.11
C GLY A 329 -0.12 -16.63 8.91
N VAL A 330 0.04 -15.31 8.95
CA VAL A 330 -1.01 -14.34 8.65
C VAL A 330 -0.56 -13.45 7.50
N THR A 331 -1.38 -13.30 6.47
CA THR A 331 -1.15 -12.32 5.38
C THR A 331 -2.22 -11.24 5.45
N ILE A 332 -1.81 -9.97 5.37
CA ILE A 332 -2.69 -8.81 5.44
C ILE A 332 -2.54 -7.96 4.18
N ASP A 333 -3.65 -7.79 3.48
CA ASP A 333 -3.79 -6.98 2.27
C ASP A 333 -4.80 -5.85 2.53
N ASN A 334 -4.41 -4.60 2.30
CA ASN A 334 -5.30 -3.44 2.36
C ASN A 334 -6.12 -3.31 3.67
N ALA A 335 -5.49 -3.51 4.83
CA ALA A 335 -6.13 -3.24 6.11
C ALA A 335 -6.01 -1.76 6.50
N THR A 336 -7.02 -1.20 7.16
CA THR A 336 -6.98 0.15 7.74
C THR A 336 -7.21 0.07 9.24
N VAL A 337 -6.22 0.49 10.03
CA VAL A 337 -6.31 0.62 11.47
C VAL A 337 -6.12 2.09 11.85
N LYS A 338 -7.12 2.70 12.49
CA LYS A 338 -7.04 4.08 12.97
C LYS A 338 -7.39 4.20 14.44
N GLN A 339 -6.39 4.62 15.22
CA GLN A 339 -6.51 4.90 16.63
C GLN A 339 -6.60 6.43 16.87
N ASN A 340 -7.77 6.93 17.29
CA ASN A 340 -7.96 8.38 17.51
C ASN A 340 -7.60 8.86 18.94
N GLY A 341 -7.06 7.99 19.81
CA GLY A 341 -6.70 8.33 21.20
C GLY A 341 -5.98 7.19 21.93
N ILE A 342 -5.40 7.46 23.11
CA ILE A 342 -4.72 6.45 23.92
C ILE A 342 -5.76 5.62 24.69
N SER A 343 -5.59 4.30 24.73
CA SER A 343 -6.46 3.44 25.55
C SER A 343 -6.41 3.85 27.03
N SER A 344 -7.57 3.85 27.69
CA SER A 344 -7.68 4.04 29.15
C SER A 344 -7.48 2.75 29.94
N THR A 345 -7.30 1.62 29.26
CA THR A 345 -7.26 0.26 29.78
C THR A 345 -5.84 -0.32 29.62
N TYR A 346 -5.37 -1.01 30.65
CA TYR A 346 -3.95 -1.12 31.06
C TYR A 346 -3.11 -2.12 30.24
N GLU A 347 -3.62 -2.61 29.11
CA GLU A 347 -3.07 -3.77 28.41
C GLU A 347 -2.19 -3.32 27.23
N PRO A 348 -0.87 -3.65 27.24
CA PRO A 348 0.12 -3.09 26.31
C PRO A 348 -0.10 -3.47 24.84
N TRP A 349 -0.96 -4.45 24.56
CA TRP A 349 -1.31 -4.90 23.21
C TRP A 349 -2.28 -3.97 22.47
N PHE A 350 -3.06 -3.14 23.18
CA PHE A 350 -3.97 -2.15 22.56
C PHE A 350 -3.28 -0.82 22.20
N GLU A 351 -1.98 -0.71 22.49
CA GLU A 351 -1.19 0.47 22.18
C GLU A 351 -0.52 0.39 20.80
N ALA A 352 -0.81 -0.66 20.02
CA ALA A 352 -0.30 -0.81 18.67
C ALA A 352 -1.38 -1.04 17.61
N ALA A 353 -1.20 -0.41 16.44
CA ALA A 353 -2.08 -0.65 15.29
C ALA A 353 -1.90 -2.07 14.72
N LEU A 354 -0.68 -2.59 14.76
CA LEU A 354 -0.35 -3.99 14.52
C LEU A 354 0.46 -4.55 15.70
N ALA A 355 -0.07 -5.59 16.34
CA ALA A 355 0.54 -6.23 17.50
C ALA A 355 0.76 -7.72 17.22
N VAL A 356 1.98 -8.21 17.45
CA VAL A 356 2.39 -9.58 17.08
C VAL A 356 3.14 -10.25 18.24
N ALA A 357 2.75 -11.45 18.63
CA ALA A 357 3.31 -12.12 19.80
C ALA A 357 3.39 -13.65 19.62
N ASN A 358 4.13 -14.30 20.53
CA ASN A 358 4.15 -15.76 20.70
C ASN A 358 4.44 -16.55 19.42
N GLY A 359 5.55 -16.22 18.75
CA GLY A 359 6.08 -16.96 17.58
C GLY A 359 5.32 -16.71 16.26
N SER A 360 4.40 -15.75 16.25
CA SER A 360 3.56 -15.47 15.08
C SER A 360 4.34 -14.97 13.87
N GLN A 361 3.94 -15.43 12.68
CA GLN A 361 4.52 -15.02 11.40
C GLN A 361 3.51 -14.16 10.64
N VAL A 362 3.78 -12.86 10.48
CA VAL A 362 2.84 -11.92 9.85
C VAL A 362 3.47 -11.26 8.63
N VAL A 363 2.75 -11.21 7.51
CA VAL A 363 3.14 -10.51 6.29
C VAL A 363 2.11 -9.43 5.97
N VAL A 364 2.56 -8.18 5.85
CA VAL A 364 1.72 -7.04 5.48
C VAL A 364 2.09 -6.58 4.08
N ASN A 365 1.16 -6.66 3.14
CA ASN A 365 1.39 -6.24 1.76
C ASN A 365 1.00 -4.80 1.51
N SER A 366 -0.06 -4.32 2.16
CA SER A 366 -0.55 -2.95 2.04
C SER A 366 -1.51 -2.61 3.17
N GLY A 367 -1.76 -1.31 3.38
CA GLY A 367 -2.69 -0.84 4.39
C GLY A 367 -2.30 0.51 4.98
N TYR A 368 -3.06 0.93 5.99
CA TYR A 368 -2.83 2.15 6.76
C TYR A 368 -2.95 1.82 8.24
N TYR A 369 -1.88 2.01 9.01
CA TYR A 369 -1.76 1.63 10.41
C TYR A 369 -1.35 2.86 11.21
N GLU A 370 -2.31 3.48 11.91
CA GLU A 370 -2.08 4.68 12.69
C GLU A 370 -2.36 4.43 14.16
N SER A 371 -1.33 4.68 14.98
CA SER A 371 -1.38 4.65 16.43
C SER A 371 -0.66 5.86 17.01
N SER A 372 -1.23 6.39 18.09
CA SER A 372 -0.58 7.43 18.89
C SER A 372 0.71 6.97 19.59
N LEU A 373 0.93 5.66 19.72
CA LEU A 373 2.13 5.09 20.35
C LEU A 373 2.94 4.25 19.37
N ASN A 374 2.49 3.06 18.99
CA ASN A 374 3.23 2.13 18.13
C ASN A 374 2.42 1.78 16.88
N ALA A 375 2.94 2.04 15.69
CA ALA A 375 2.33 1.48 14.48
C ALA A 375 2.49 -0.06 14.46
N ILE A 376 3.64 -0.54 14.94
CA ILE A 376 3.99 -1.96 15.02
C ILE A 376 4.58 -2.23 16.40
N SER A 377 4.11 -3.29 17.07
CA SER A 377 4.72 -3.80 18.29
C SER A 377 4.84 -5.32 18.25
N THR A 378 6.03 -5.84 18.53
CA THR A 378 6.22 -7.26 18.82
C THR A 378 6.48 -7.47 20.31
N PHE A 379 5.94 -8.55 20.87
CA PHE A 379 6.05 -8.84 22.31
C PHE A 379 6.88 -10.10 22.48
N GLY A 380 8.20 -9.93 22.65
CA GLY A 380 9.29 -10.93 22.69
C GLY A 380 9.08 -12.19 23.53
N SER A 381 8.04 -12.92 23.18
CA SER A 381 7.53 -14.14 23.79
C SER A 381 7.63 -15.21 22.71
N ASN A 382 8.25 -16.33 23.07
CA ASN A 382 8.44 -17.43 22.15
C ASN A 382 7.36 -18.49 22.37
N TYR A 383 6.90 -19.07 21.29
CA TYR A 383 6.03 -20.24 21.31
C TYR A 383 6.67 -21.34 20.48
N GLN A 384 6.78 -22.53 21.05
CA GLN A 384 7.49 -23.67 20.44
C GLN A 384 8.93 -23.36 19.98
N GLY A 385 9.59 -22.39 20.63
CA GLY A 385 10.96 -21.97 20.29
C GLY A 385 11.07 -21.11 19.03
N GLN A 386 9.95 -20.59 18.51
CA GLN A 386 9.93 -19.63 17.41
C GLN A 386 9.73 -18.22 17.96
N ASP A 387 10.51 -17.27 17.43
CA ASP A 387 10.37 -15.84 17.66
C ASP A 387 9.35 -15.25 16.67
N SER A 388 8.73 -14.13 17.02
CA SER A 388 7.74 -13.48 16.18
C SER A 388 8.42 -12.71 15.03
N VAL A 389 7.85 -12.79 13.84
CA VAL A 389 8.38 -12.09 12.65
C VAL A 389 7.28 -11.32 11.95
N VAL A 390 7.53 -10.04 11.67
CA VAL A 390 6.65 -9.19 10.86
C VAL A 390 7.37 -8.78 9.58
N THR A 391 6.88 -9.21 8.42
CA THR A 391 7.39 -8.79 7.12
C THR A 391 6.47 -7.72 6.51
N ILE A 392 7.01 -6.55 6.20
CA ILE A 392 6.29 -5.43 5.61
C ILE A 392 6.73 -5.26 4.15
N ASN A 393 5.84 -5.55 3.20
CA ASN A 393 6.06 -5.31 1.77
C ASN A 393 5.53 -3.94 1.33
N GLY A 394 4.60 -3.34 2.08
CA GLY A 394 4.00 -2.05 1.76
C GLY A 394 3.01 -1.57 2.82
N GLY A 395 2.44 -0.38 2.60
CA GLY A 395 1.51 0.28 3.53
C GLY A 395 2.06 1.56 4.15
N THR A 396 1.26 2.21 4.98
CA THR A 396 1.62 3.42 5.74
C THR A 396 1.51 3.16 7.23
N PHE A 397 2.55 3.49 7.99
CA PHE A 397 2.70 3.19 9.41
C PHE A 397 3.02 4.49 10.17
N ILE A 398 2.02 4.99 10.90
CA ILE A 398 2.11 6.22 11.69
C ILE A 398 2.12 5.84 13.17
N GLY A 399 3.26 6.03 13.81
CA GLY A 399 3.58 5.58 15.17
C GLY A 399 5.01 5.04 15.26
N ASN A 400 5.45 4.64 16.45
CA ASN A 400 6.75 4.01 16.64
C ASN A 400 6.76 2.54 16.15
N ILE A 401 7.95 1.97 16.00
CA ILE A 401 8.15 0.53 15.82
C ILE A 401 8.83 0.03 17.10
N ASN A 402 8.19 -0.93 17.77
CA ASN A 402 8.73 -1.56 18.98
C ASN A 402 8.96 -3.05 18.73
N VAL A 403 10.19 -3.51 18.91
CA VAL A 403 10.56 -4.91 18.70
C VAL A 403 11.00 -5.51 20.04
N GLY A 404 10.26 -6.49 20.53
CA GLY A 404 10.50 -7.13 21.82
C GLY A 404 11.40 -8.36 21.72
N GLY A 405 12.34 -8.51 22.68
CA GLY A 405 13.12 -9.75 22.82
C GLY A 405 13.97 -10.08 21.60
N ASN A 406 13.78 -11.29 21.05
CA ASN A 406 14.46 -11.79 19.85
C ASN A 406 13.59 -11.71 18.59
N ASP A 407 12.42 -11.08 18.67
CA ASP A 407 11.54 -10.90 17.51
C ASP A 407 12.20 -10.03 16.45
N SER A 408 11.64 -10.03 15.24
CA SER A 408 12.15 -9.22 14.13
C SER A 408 11.04 -8.58 13.30
N VAL A 409 11.36 -7.43 12.72
CA VAL A 409 10.56 -6.78 11.68
C VAL A 409 11.40 -6.63 10.43
N ILE A 410 10.96 -7.20 9.32
CA ILE A 410 11.63 -7.15 8.02
C ILE A 410 10.86 -6.17 7.13
N VAL A 411 11.49 -5.11 6.67
CA VAL A 411 10.87 -4.05 5.87
C VAL A 411 11.40 -4.08 4.44
N ASN A 412 10.57 -4.54 3.51
CA ASN A 412 10.84 -4.56 2.06
C ASN A 412 10.22 -3.34 1.34
N GLY A 413 9.30 -2.63 1.99
CA GLY A 413 8.61 -1.46 1.43
C GLY A 413 7.66 -0.79 2.42
N GLY A 414 7.10 0.35 2.04
CA GLY A 414 6.11 1.10 2.85
C GLY A 414 6.55 2.50 3.24
N THR A 415 5.71 3.22 3.99
CA THR A 415 5.99 4.57 4.52
C THR A 415 5.81 4.59 6.03
N PHE A 416 6.75 5.21 6.74
CA PHE A 416 6.87 5.16 8.20
C PHE A 416 7.07 6.56 8.79
N SER A 417 6.48 6.86 9.94
CA SER A 417 6.74 8.12 10.65
C SER A 417 8.07 8.15 11.41
N VAL A 418 8.72 7.00 11.55
CA VAL A 418 10.06 6.84 12.14
C VAL A 418 10.98 6.20 11.11
N ASN A 419 12.29 6.46 11.19
CA ASN A 419 13.24 5.80 10.31
C ASN A 419 13.41 4.32 10.74
N PRO A 420 12.93 3.34 9.95
CA PRO A 420 12.94 1.94 10.37
C PRO A 420 14.36 1.39 10.57
N SER A 421 15.38 1.87 9.85
CA SER A 421 16.75 1.36 10.00
C SER A 421 17.42 1.74 11.33
N THR A 422 16.84 2.68 12.07
CA THR A 422 17.37 3.11 13.37
C THR A 422 16.78 2.33 14.54
N VAL A 423 15.81 1.45 14.29
CA VAL A 423 15.10 0.69 15.31
C VAL A 423 15.76 -0.68 15.48
N ALA A 424 16.15 -1.01 16.72
CA ALA A 424 16.75 -2.32 17.01
C ALA A 424 15.75 -3.45 16.73
N GLY A 425 16.21 -4.53 16.08
CA GLY A 425 15.37 -5.65 15.67
C GLY A 425 14.63 -5.44 14.34
N VAL A 426 14.84 -4.30 13.67
CA VAL A 426 14.33 -4.05 12.31
C VAL A 426 15.43 -4.29 11.27
N GLU A 427 15.12 -5.11 10.27
CA GLU A 427 15.92 -5.33 9.06
C GLU A 427 15.25 -4.59 7.90
N VAL A 428 15.99 -3.74 7.20
CA VAL A 428 15.47 -3.02 6.02
C VAL A 428 16.10 -3.60 4.76
N ASN A 429 15.29 -4.21 3.91
CA ASN A 429 15.69 -4.78 2.63
C ASN A 429 15.36 -3.80 1.51
N GLY A 430 16.13 -2.72 1.43
CA GLY A 430 15.93 -1.69 0.41
C GLY A 430 16.53 -0.35 0.76
N VAL A 431 16.06 0.66 0.03
CA VAL A 431 16.57 2.03 0.08
C VAL A 431 15.54 2.94 0.72
N ILE A 432 15.97 3.79 1.65
CA ILE A 432 15.09 4.71 2.38
C ILE A 432 15.14 6.10 1.73
N VAL A 433 13.97 6.69 1.52
CA VAL A 433 13.79 8.08 1.10
C VAL A 433 13.13 8.86 2.23
N ALA A 434 13.77 9.95 2.67
CA ALA A 434 13.16 10.89 3.60
C ALA A 434 12.18 11.82 2.86
N ASN A 435 11.01 12.03 3.44
CA ASN A 435 9.93 12.83 2.88
C ASN A 435 9.87 14.23 3.51
N GLU A 436 9.35 15.22 2.77
CA GLU A 436 9.24 16.60 3.25
C GLU A 436 8.36 16.75 4.51
N ASP A 437 7.41 15.83 4.70
CA ASP A 437 6.52 15.78 5.87
C ASP A 437 7.18 15.11 7.10
N GLY A 438 8.43 14.67 6.98
CA GLY A 438 9.18 14.00 8.05
C GLY A 438 8.99 12.49 8.11
N THR A 439 8.23 11.90 7.18
CA THR A 439 8.10 10.43 7.06
C THR A 439 9.25 9.83 6.24
N PHE A 440 9.35 8.50 6.23
CA PHE A 440 10.38 7.72 5.55
C PHE A 440 9.73 6.65 4.68
N SER A 441 10.03 6.63 3.38
CA SER A 441 9.53 5.62 2.47
C SER A 441 10.63 4.62 2.12
N VAL A 442 10.35 3.33 2.21
CA VAL A 442 11.26 2.25 1.82
C VAL A 442 10.90 1.77 0.42
N TYR A 443 11.90 1.71 -0.45
CA TYR A 443 11.81 1.22 -1.82
C TYR A 443 12.69 0.01 -2.01
N LYS A 444 12.25 -0.90 -2.88
CA LYS A 444 12.96 -2.15 -3.16
C LYS A 444 14.38 -1.95 -3.70
N ASN A 445 14.62 -0.85 -4.41
CA ASN A 445 15.92 -0.54 -5.00
C ASN A 445 16.10 0.98 -5.20
N ALA A 446 17.34 1.39 -5.45
CA ALA A 446 17.70 2.79 -5.67
C ALA A 446 17.01 3.42 -6.89
N GLN A 447 16.77 2.63 -7.95
CA GLN A 447 16.12 3.14 -9.16
C GLN A 447 14.70 3.61 -8.87
N ASP A 448 13.94 2.81 -8.13
CA ASP A 448 12.57 3.15 -7.71
C ASP A 448 12.58 4.36 -6.76
N ALA A 449 13.52 4.39 -5.81
CA ALA A 449 13.68 5.51 -4.87
C ALA A 449 13.99 6.85 -5.57
N MET A 450 14.84 6.83 -6.60
CA MET A 450 15.33 8.03 -7.27
C MET A 450 14.45 8.50 -8.43
N THR A 451 13.37 7.79 -8.78
CA THR A 451 12.43 8.17 -9.86
C THR A 451 11.09 8.71 -9.36
N VAL A 452 10.97 8.90 -8.04
CA VAL A 452 9.75 9.42 -7.40
C VAL A 452 9.45 10.85 -7.88
N GLN A 453 8.17 11.17 -8.06
CA GLN A 453 7.68 12.49 -8.48
C GLN A 453 7.75 13.50 -7.33
N LYS A 454 8.96 13.90 -6.95
CA LYS A 454 9.25 14.87 -5.89
C LYS A 454 10.21 15.94 -6.37
N LYS A 455 10.16 17.08 -5.68
CA LYS A 455 11.04 18.22 -5.93
C LYS A 455 12.46 17.93 -5.45
N ASP A 456 12.57 17.47 -4.21
CA ASP A 456 13.83 17.10 -3.59
C ASP A 456 13.72 15.65 -3.11
N ILE A 457 14.71 14.82 -3.46
CA ILE A 457 14.81 13.43 -3.02
C ILE A 457 16.08 13.30 -2.17
N VAL A 458 15.93 12.75 -0.97
CA VAL A 458 17.06 12.38 -0.10
C VAL A 458 17.04 10.87 0.09
N VAL A 459 18.05 10.20 -0.44
CA VAL A 459 18.27 8.76 -0.39
C VAL A 459 19.33 8.46 0.66
N GLU A 460 19.00 7.61 1.62
CA GLU A 460 19.93 7.09 2.63
C GLU A 460 20.34 5.67 2.27
N LEU A 461 21.65 5.43 2.11
CA LEU A 461 22.20 4.09 1.93
C LEU A 461 22.54 3.49 3.30
N PHE A 462 22.16 2.23 3.51
CA PHE A 462 22.49 1.42 4.69
C PHE A 462 23.22 0.13 4.32
N GLU A 463 23.38 -0.11 3.03
CA GLU A 463 24.12 -1.22 2.45
C GLU A 463 24.69 -0.80 1.10
N ASP A 464 25.61 -1.61 0.57
CA ASP A 464 26.11 -1.42 -0.78
C ASP A 464 24.97 -1.56 -1.79
N THR A 465 24.82 -0.55 -2.65
CA THR A 465 23.64 -0.39 -3.50
C THR A 465 24.04 -0.27 -4.96
N VAL A 466 23.24 -0.87 -5.84
CA VAL A 466 23.43 -0.80 -7.29
C VAL A 466 22.36 0.08 -7.92
N LEU A 467 22.78 1.00 -8.79
CA LEU A 467 21.93 1.80 -9.64
C LEU A 467 22.21 1.48 -11.11
N ASP A 468 21.18 1.08 -11.84
CA ASP A 468 21.31 0.79 -13.26
C ASP A 468 21.45 2.08 -14.08
N VAL A 469 22.42 2.10 -15.00
CA VAL A 469 22.68 3.21 -15.91
C VAL A 469 22.59 2.69 -17.35
N THR A 470 21.80 3.36 -18.18
CA THR A 470 21.52 2.96 -19.57
C THR A 470 21.93 4.02 -20.58
N ALA A 471 21.85 3.66 -21.85
CA ALA A 471 22.31 4.46 -22.97
C ALA A 471 21.49 5.74 -23.13
N TRP A 472 22.14 6.83 -23.57
CA TRP A 472 21.52 8.12 -23.85
C TRP A 472 20.40 8.08 -24.92
N GLU A 473 20.36 7.06 -25.78
CA GLU A 473 19.42 6.97 -26.90
C GLU A 473 17.99 6.68 -26.41
N GLY A 474 17.28 7.71 -25.93
CA GLY A 474 15.82 7.65 -25.75
C GLY A 474 15.17 8.58 -24.72
N ASN A 475 15.90 9.35 -23.89
CA ASN A 475 15.33 10.04 -22.70
C ASN A 475 14.58 9.12 -21.70
N GLU A 476 14.42 7.83 -21.98
CA GLU A 476 13.57 6.91 -21.19
C GLU A 476 14.12 6.62 -19.78
N TYR A 477 15.38 6.96 -19.49
CA TYR A 477 16.06 6.47 -18.29
C TYR A 477 16.92 7.51 -17.56
N SER A 478 16.57 8.79 -17.69
CA SER A 478 17.08 9.76 -16.72
C SER A 478 16.55 9.42 -15.33
N ILE A 479 17.43 9.48 -14.33
CA ILE A 479 17.08 9.41 -12.92
C ILE A 479 16.24 10.66 -12.57
N GLY A 480 15.32 10.58 -11.61
CA GLY A 480 14.50 11.72 -11.19
C GLY A 480 13.12 11.80 -11.86
N GLY A 481 12.11 12.20 -11.09
CA GLY A 481 10.75 12.44 -11.57
C GLY A 481 10.62 13.72 -12.42
N GLY A 482 9.42 14.02 -12.92
CA GLY A 482 9.18 15.14 -13.84
C GLY A 482 9.23 16.54 -13.20
N ILE A 483 9.33 16.63 -11.87
CA ILE A 483 9.37 17.90 -11.11
C ILE A 483 10.64 18.04 -10.24
N ILE A 484 11.66 17.22 -10.49
CA ILE A 484 12.86 17.11 -9.66
C ILE A 484 13.81 18.31 -9.82
N GLU A 485 14.34 18.81 -8.70
CA GLU A 485 15.42 19.81 -8.64
C GLU A 485 16.71 19.21 -8.06
N THR A 486 16.60 18.39 -7.00
CA THR A 486 17.77 17.77 -6.38
C THR A 486 17.55 16.29 -6.04
N ILE A 487 18.59 15.50 -6.24
CA ILE A 487 18.69 14.12 -5.76
C ILE A 487 19.94 14.06 -4.89
N THR A 488 19.75 13.85 -3.59
CA THR A 488 20.84 13.69 -2.62
C THR A 488 20.94 12.22 -2.23
N VAL A 489 22.13 11.65 -2.35
CA VAL A 489 22.47 10.31 -1.89
C VAL A 489 23.47 10.43 -0.75
N ASN A 490 23.03 10.05 0.44
CA ASN A 490 23.89 9.92 1.62
C ASN A 490 24.38 8.48 1.67
N GLY A 491 25.64 8.27 1.30
CA GLY A 491 26.25 6.96 1.23
C GLY A 491 26.53 6.34 2.59
N ASN A 492 26.70 7.15 3.65
CA ASN A 492 26.98 6.69 5.01
C ASN A 492 28.17 5.70 5.10
N GLY A 493 29.13 5.80 4.18
CA GLY A 493 30.30 4.92 4.05
C GLY A 493 30.09 3.71 3.13
N HIS A 494 28.88 3.48 2.61
CA HIS A 494 28.56 2.39 1.69
C HIS A 494 28.94 2.71 0.24
N THR A 495 28.96 1.65 -0.58
CA THR A 495 29.29 1.72 -2.00
C THR A 495 28.04 1.93 -2.85
N LEU A 496 28.04 2.96 -3.70
CA LEU A 496 27.09 3.14 -4.79
C LEU A 496 27.72 2.69 -6.10
N THR A 497 27.21 1.58 -6.65
CA THR A 497 27.67 1.02 -7.92
C THR A 497 26.77 1.47 -9.07
N PHE A 498 27.35 2.15 -10.05
CA PHE A 498 26.67 2.49 -11.31
C PHE A 498 26.81 1.33 -12.30
N ASN A 499 25.77 0.51 -12.43
CA ASN A 499 25.75 -0.67 -13.31
C ASN A 499 25.40 -0.29 -14.76
N GLN A 500 26.41 -0.29 -15.61
CA GLN A 500 26.33 0.04 -17.03
C GLN A 500 25.66 -1.11 -17.80
N LYS A 501 24.43 -0.96 -18.33
CA LYS A 501 23.71 -2.12 -18.88
C LYS A 501 24.22 -2.66 -20.22
N ASN A 502 24.39 -1.83 -21.25
CA ASN A 502 24.60 -2.35 -22.60
C ASN A 502 25.15 -1.36 -23.65
N SER A 503 25.74 -0.22 -23.25
CA SER A 503 26.20 0.78 -24.22
C SER A 503 27.45 1.54 -23.79
N ASP A 504 28.23 1.91 -24.81
CA ASP A 504 29.36 2.86 -24.80
C ASP A 504 28.98 4.27 -24.35
N TRP A 505 27.68 4.55 -24.27
CA TRP A 505 27.14 5.87 -23.99
C TRP A 505 26.18 5.86 -22.82
N ASN A 506 26.40 4.95 -21.87
CA ASN A 506 25.66 5.01 -20.63
C ASN A 506 26.14 6.24 -19.82
N ASN A 507 25.20 7.11 -19.46
CA ASN A 507 25.49 8.32 -18.68
C ASN A 507 24.52 8.44 -17.53
N ILE A 508 25.01 8.96 -16.41
CA ILE A 508 24.20 9.36 -15.28
C ILE A 508 23.56 10.70 -15.65
N ALA A 509 22.26 10.68 -15.90
CA ALA A 509 21.44 11.84 -16.23
C ALA A 509 20.24 11.91 -15.28
N THR A 510 19.73 13.11 -15.00
CA THR A 510 18.83 13.36 -13.85
C THR A 510 17.56 14.17 -14.18
N ASN A 511 17.06 14.14 -15.43
CA ASN A 511 15.90 14.95 -15.84
C ASN A 511 16.03 16.45 -15.51
N GLY A 512 17.26 16.95 -15.41
CA GLY A 512 17.57 18.35 -15.10
C GLY A 512 17.91 18.63 -13.63
N ALA A 513 17.77 17.66 -12.73
CA ALA A 513 18.15 17.83 -11.33
C ALA A 513 19.66 17.84 -11.11
N LYS A 514 20.08 18.46 -10.01
CA LYS A 514 21.44 18.31 -9.50
C LYS A 514 21.55 17.02 -8.69
N LEU A 515 22.55 16.19 -8.99
CA LEU A 515 22.90 15.01 -8.19
C LEU A 515 23.92 15.40 -7.10
N ILE A 516 23.65 15.04 -5.86
CA ILE A 516 24.54 15.26 -4.72
C ILE A 516 24.85 13.90 -4.11
N ILE A 517 26.11 13.56 -3.94
CA ILE A 517 26.55 12.30 -3.31
C ILE A 517 27.48 12.65 -2.15
N ASN A 518 27.11 12.23 -0.94
CA ASN A 518 27.84 12.48 0.30
C ASN A 518 28.36 11.17 0.90
N ASP A 519 29.57 11.18 1.43
CA ASP A 519 30.11 10.13 2.31
C ASP A 519 29.95 8.72 1.70
N ALA A 520 30.38 8.51 0.46
CA ALA A 520 30.16 7.27 -0.29
C ALA A 520 31.45 6.75 -0.95
N ASN A 521 31.52 5.44 -1.18
CA ASN A 521 32.40 4.90 -2.21
C ASN A 521 31.59 4.80 -3.50
N ILE A 522 32.15 5.19 -4.64
CA ILE A 522 31.48 5.04 -5.95
C ILE A 522 32.31 4.17 -6.88
N THR A 523 31.62 3.34 -7.64
CA THR A 523 32.23 2.43 -8.62
C THR A 523 31.29 2.22 -9.81
N ASN A 524 31.76 1.49 -10.83
CA ASN A 524 30.91 1.03 -11.93
C ASN A 524 30.97 -0.49 -12.10
N SER A 525 29.96 -1.04 -12.77
CA SER A 525 29.91 -2.46 -13.11
C SER A 525 29.20 -2.69 -14.45
N GLY A 526 29.06 -3.95 -14.87
CA GLY A 526 28.33 -4.33 -16.08
C GLY A 526 29.17 -4.16 -17.34
N TYR A 527 28.69 -3.34 -18.28
CA TYR A 527 29.33 -3.01 -19.55
C TYR A 527 30.46 -1.98 -19.35
N ASN A 528 31.51 -2.39 -18.64
CA ASN A 528 32.61 -1.51 -18.21
C ASN A 528 33.97 -1.85 -18.83
N ASN A 529 34.02 -2.78 -19.79
CA ASN A 529 35.25 -3.13 -20.52
C ASN A 529 35.38 -2.36 -21.83
N GLY A 530 36.47 -1.62 -22.00
CA GLY A 530 36.83 -0.94 -23.24
C GLY A 530 37.32 0.49 -23.02
N PRO A 531 37.12 1.40 -24.01
CA PRO A 531 37.57 2.78 -23.89
C PRO A 531 36.89 3.54 -22.74
N TRP A 532 37.45 4.70 -22.38
CA TRP A 532 37.06 5.53 -21.24
C TRP A 532 35.55 5.73 -21.06
N ASN A 533 34.78 5.85 -22.15
CA ASN A 533 33.33 6.05 -22.11
C ASN A 533 32.52 4.82 -21.62
N ARG A 534 33.17 3.67 -21.41
CA ARG A 534 32.60 2.47 -20.75
C ARG A 534 33.13 2.29 -19.32
N HIS A 535 34.42 2.57 -19.14
CA HIS A 535 35.15 2.33 -17.89
C HIS A 535 34.90 3.42 -16.85
N ASP A 536 34.70 4.66 -17.27
CA ASP A 536 34.54 5.79 -16.36
C ASP A 536 33.11 5.89 -15.81
N ILE A 537 32.95 6.63 -14.72
CA ILE A 537 31.65 7.07 -14.22
C ILE A 537 31.32 8.41 -14.89
N ASN A 538 30.33 8.41 -15.80
CA ASN A 538 30.04 9.54 -16.68
C ASN A 538 28.80 10.33 -16.24
N PHE A 539 29.01 11.55 -15.74
CA PHE A 539 27.94 12.46 -15.32
C PHE A 539 27.54 13.40 -16.45
N ALA A 540 26.31 13.22 -16.94
CA ALA A 540 25.64 14.10 -17.88
C ALA A 540 24.69 15.11 -17.19
N CYS A 541 24.75 15.21 -15.86
CA CYS A 541 24.01 16.13 -15.02
C CYS A 541 24.95 16.97 -14.16
N ASP A 542 24.45 18.07 -13.60
CA ASP A 542 25.19 18.79 -12.57
C ASP A 542 25.38 17.87 -11.36
N VAL A 543 26.61 17.79 -10.86
CA VAL A 543 26.97 16.86 -9.77
C VAL A 543 27.76 17.55 -8.67
N GLU A 544 27.48 17.19 -7.42
CA GLU A 544 28.29 17.52 -6.24
C GLU A 544 28.70 16.24 -5.53
N LEU A 545 30.00 16.02 -5.38
CA LEU A 545 30.58 14.89 -4.66
C LEU A 545 31.29 15.41 -3.41
N LYS A 546 30.92 14.88 -2.24
CA LYS A 546 31.49 15.31 -0.95
C LYS A 546 31.92 14.10 -0.13
N ASN A 547 33.19 14.08 0.28
CA ASN A 547 33.77 12.96 1.03
C ASN A 547 33.57 11.62 0.29
N VAL A 548 33.89 11.61 -1.00
CA VAL A 548 33.66 10.45 -1.88
C VAL A 548 34.98 9.82 -2.28
N ASN A 549 35.05 8.49 -2.25
CA ASN A 549 36.15 7.74 -2.87
C ASN A 549 35.63 7.09 -4.14
N SER A 550 36.33 7.28 -5.26
CA SER A 550 36.02 6.64 -6.53
C SER A 550 37.15 5.67 -6.90
N ASP A 551 36.82 4.41 -7.15
CA ASP A 551 37.77 3.42 -7.70
C ASP A 551 37.78 3.40 -9.24
N LYS A 552 37.11 4.39 -9.84
CA LYS A 552 37.00 4.62 -11.29
C LYS A 552 37.28 6.07 -11.62
N ALA A 553 37.79 6.33 -12.81
CA ALA A 553 37.86 7.64 -13.40
C ALA A 553 36.46 8.28 -13.54
N LEU A 554 36.43 9.62 -13.54
CA LEU A 554 35.21 10.41 -13.59
C LEU A 554 35.14 11.25 -14.87
N ALA A 555 34.00 11.25 -15.54
CA ALA A 555 33.75 12.10 -16.69
C ALA A 555 32.61 13.10 -16.44
N PHE A 556 32.79 14.36 -16.87
CA PHE A 556 31.85 15.45 -16.66
C PHE A 556 31.44 16.12 -17.97
N LYS A 557 30.14 16.08 -18.28
CA LYS A 557 29.52 16.82 -19.38
C LYS A 557 28.79 18.10 -18.93
N ALA A 558 28.46 18.17 -17.64
CA ALA A 558 27.81 19.29 -16.98
C ALA A 558 28.66 19.76 -15.78
N GLY A 559 28.16 20.72 -14.99
CA GLY A 559 28.90 21.31 -13.89
C GLY A 559 29.20 20.29 -12.79
N ALA A 560 30.38 20.41 -12.18
CA ALA A 560 30.80 19.49 -11.13
C ALA A 560 31.44 20.24 -9.96
N THR A 561 31.17 19.80 -8.73
CA THR A 561 31.86 20.27 -7.52
C THR A 561 32.31 19.08 -6.69
N LEU A 562 33.61 18.93 -6.51
CA LEU A 562 34.21 17.85 -5.75
C LEU A 562 34.84 18.45 -4.49
N THR A 563 34.49 17.90 -3.33
CA THR A 563 35.03 18.32 -2.02
C THR A 563 35.49 17.10 -1.23
N ASN A 564 36.77 17.04 -0.86
CA ASN A 564 37.36 15.88 -0.16
C ASN A 564 37.15 14.58 -0.95
N VAL A 565 37.49 14.58 -2.24
CA VAL A 565 37.30 13.42 -3.13
C VAL A 565 38.64 12.74 -3.40
N VAL A 566 38.64 11.41 -3.36
CA VAL A 566 39.78 10.58 -3.77
C VAL A 566 39.39 9.82 -5.04
N ILE A 567 40.26 9.81 -6.04
CA ILE A 567 40.11 9.03 -7.27
C ILE A 567 41.35 8.14 -7.38
N ASP A 568 41.13 6.82 -7.35
CA ASP A 568 42.17 5.79 -7.39
C ASP A 568 41.72 4.65 -8.31
N ASP A 569 41.97 4.82 -9.60
CA ASP A 569 41.53 3.89 -10.64
C ASP A 569 42.68 3.00 -11.09
N ALA A 570 42.60 1.70 -10.79
CA ALA A 570 43.60 0.70 -11.15
C ALA A 570 43.38 0.10 -12.56
N ASN A 571 42.98 0.92 -13.54
CA ASN A 571 42.70 0.45 -14.90
C ASN A 571 43.97 -0.09 -15.59
N THR A 572 43.78 -1.01 -16.54
CA THR A 572 44.88 -1.65 -17.29
C THR A 572 45.13 -1.02 -18.66
N SER A 573 44.62 0.19 -18.89
CA SER A 573 44.77 0.97 -20.12
C SER A 573 44.89 2.46 -19.83
N ASP A 574 45.40 3.23 -20.80
CA ASP A 574 45.47 4.69 -20.78
C ASP A 574 44.18 5.33 -20.25
N THR A 575 44.25 5.90 -19.05
CA THR A 575 43.07 6.47 -18.37
C THR A 575 43.40 7.83 -17.78
N TYR A 576 42.51 8.80 -18.00
CA TYR A 576 42.54 10.07 -17.28
C TYR A 576 41.63 9.96 -16.07
N ALA A 577 42.13 10.27 -14.88
CA ALA A 577 41.33 10.25 -13.65
C ALA A 577 40.08 11.15 -13.76
N ILE A 578 40.20 12.27 -14.46
CA ILE A 578 39.08 13.17 -14.76
C ILE A 578 39.07 13.55 -16.24
N TRP A 579 37.93 13.32 -16.90
CA TRP A 579 37.64 13.78 -18.25
C TRP A 579 36.57 14.87 -18.25
N ILE A 580 36.85 16.03 -18.86
CA ILE A 580 35.92 17.16 -18.92
C ILE A 580 35.62 17.49 -20.38
N GLN A 581 34.36 17.32 -20.79
CA GLN A 581 33.90 17.73 -22.11
C GLN A 581 33.62 19.24 -22.14
N PRO A 582 34.16 20.03 -23.08
CA PRO A 582 34.06 21.49 -23.06
C PRO A 582 32.67 22.00 -23.51
N ASN A 583 31.69 21.94 -22.62
CA ASN A 583 30.32 22.41 -22.85
C ASN A 583 30.02 23.78 -22.22
N GLY A 584 31.04 24.45 -21.65
CA GLY A 584 30.92 25.79 -21.07
C GLY A 584 30.60 25.82 -19.57
N GLN A 585 30.68 24.65 -18.92
CA GLN A 585 30.42 24.47 -17.50
C GLN A 585 31.58 24.94 -16.62
N THR A 586 31.31 24.99 -15.31
CA THR A 586 32.32 25.17 -14.28
C THR A 586 32.54 23.86 -13.52
N VAL A 587 33.81 23.52 -13.30
CA VAL A 587 34.24 22.39 -12.45
C VAL A 587 35.05 22.94 -11.29
N ASN A 588 34.64 22.61 -10.06
CA ASN A 588 35.31 23.05 -8.83
C ASN A 588 35.92 21.84 -8.12
N LEU A 589 37.22 21.90 -7.83
CA LEU A 589 37.94 20.87 -7.08
C LEU A 589 38.43 21.49 -5.77
N ASN A 590 37.95 20.95 -4.64
CA ASN A 590 38.32 21.38 -3.30
C ASN A 590 38.87 20.18 -2.52
N ASN A 591 40.16 20.21 -2.19
CA ASN A 591 40.82 19.10 -1.49
C ASN A 591 40.60 17.74 -2.19
N VAL A 592 41.02 17.64 -3.46
CA VAL A 592 40.88 16.42 -4.27
C VAL A 592 42.23 15.72 -4.38
N THR A 593 42.23 14.39 -4.27
CA THR A 593 43.41 13.54 -4.50
C THR A 593 43.16 12.65 -5.70
N ILE A 594 44.09 12.67 -6.65
CA ILE A 594 44.16 11.75 -7.80
C ILE A 594 45.40 10.89 -7.60
N ASP A 595 45.21 9.58 -7.49
CA ASP A 595 46.28 8.60 -7.47
C ASP A 595 46.06 7.62 -8.63
N MET A 596 46.87 7.75 -9.68
CA MET A 596 46.75 6.91 -10.88
C MET A 596 48.01 6.05 -11.07
N LEU A 597 48.75 5.78 -9.99
CA LEU A 597 50.00 5.01 -10.05
C LEU A 597 49.76 3.52 -10.27
N ASP A 598 48.59 3.00 -9.88
CA ASP A 598 48.22 1.60 -10.11
C ASP A 598 47.53 1.42 -11.49
N CYS A 599 47.29 2.52 -12.23
CA CYS A 599 46.79 2.49 -13.60
C CYS A 599 47.94 2.34 -14.60
N THR A 600 47.76 1.48 -15.61
CA THR A 600 48.67 1.46 -16.78
C THR A 600 48.53 2.77 -17.56
N ASP A 601 49.61 3.53 -17.70
CA ASP A 601 49.61 4.85 -18.33
C ASP A 601 48.58 5.81 -17.70
N GLY A 602 48.51 5.79 -16.36
CA GLY A 602 47.63 6.64 -15.57
C GLY A 602 47.94 8.14 -15.73
N ARG A 603 46.89 8.94 -15.95
CA ARG A 603 46.98 10.38 -16.24
C ARG A 603 46.06 11.19 -15.32
N GLY A 604 46.39 12.47 -15.14
CA GLY A 604 45.60 13.40 -14.33
C GLY A 604 44.28 13.83 -15.00
N ILE A 605 44.11 15.13 -15.21
CA ILE A 605 42.88 15.73 -15.73
C ILE A 605 43.03 16.02 -17.23
N LYS A 606 42.00 15.71 -18.01
CA LYS A 606 41.87 16.10 -19.41
C LYS A 606 40.65 16.99 -19.64
N ILE A 607 40.86 18.12 -20.32
CA ILE A 607 39.78 18.89 -20.96
C ILE A 607 39.89 18.62 -22.45
N ASP A 608 38.96 17.86 -23.04
CA ASP A 608 39.03 17.43 -24.44
C ASP A 608 37.70 17.61 -25.17
N GLU A 609 37.77 18.20 -26.36
CA GLU A 609 36.65 18.36 -27.27
C GLU A 609 36.21 17.09 -28.00
N GLN A 610 36.83 15.94 -27.74
CA GLN A 610 36.38 14.66 -28.27
C GLN A 610 34.88 14.48 -27.98
N TYR A 611 34.12 14.25 -29.06
CA TYR A 611 32.67 14.09 -29.07
C TYR A 611 31.86 15.37 -28.81
N VAL A 612 32.47 16.55 -28.86
CA VAL A 612 31.79 17.85 -28.74
C VAL A 612 31.80 18.56 -30.10
N THR A 613 30.60 18.82 -30.65
CA THR A 613 30.46 19.48 -31.96
C THR A 613 30.68 20.99 -31.90
N THR A 614 30.43 21.63 -30.76
CA THR A 614 30.62 23.08 -30.57
C THR A 614 31.25 23.33 -29.21
N PRO A 615 32.59 23.21 -29.10
CA PRO A 615 33.30 23.41 -27.85
C PRO A 615 33.08 24.81 -27.28
N LYS A 616 32.87 24.91 -25.98
CA LYS A 616 32.76 26.15 -25.21
C LYS A 616 33.78 26.16 -24.08
N LYS A 617 34.28 27.35 -23.74
CA LYS A 617 35.32 27.53 -22.73
C LYS A 617 34.85 27.01 -21.36
N VAL A 618 35.59 26.05 -20.80
CA VAL A 618 35.40 25.53 -19.44
C VAL A 618 36.09 26.43 -18.43
N VAL A 619 35.51 26.56 -17.24
CA VAL A 619 36.18 27.12 -16.05
C VAL A 619 36.51 25.98 -15.09
N LEU A 620 37.79 25.78 -14.80
CA LEU A 620 38.29 24.81 -13.81
C LEU A 620 38.89 25.55 -12.63
N ASN A 621 38.24 25.46 -11.47
CA ASN A 621 38.73 26.05 -10.22
C ASN A 621 39.35 24.95 -9.36
N VAL A 622 40.59 25.17 -8.94
CA VAL A 622 41.40 24.19 -8.19
C VAL A 622 41.86 24.81 -6.88
N ASN A 623 41.42 24.22 -5.77
CA ASN A 623 41.77 24.62 -4.42
C ASN A 623 42.17 23.39 -3.58
N GLY A 624 43.46 23.04 -3.63
CA GLY A 624 44.01 21.84 -2.98
C GLY A 624 43.75 20.61 -3.84
N LEU A 625 44.56 20.42 -4.88
CA LEU A 625 44.57 19.20 -5.67
C LEU A 625 45.92 18.50 -5.53
N THR A 626 45.93 17.20 -5.24
CA THR A 626 47.14 16.37 -5.27
C THR A 626 47.03 15.40 -6.44
N VAL A 627 48.05 15.33 -7.29
CA VAL A 627 48.07 14.43 -8.45
C VAL A 627 49.31 13.54 -8.40
N LYS A 628 49.09 12.23 -8.53
CA LYS A 628 50.11 11.25 -8.86
C LYS A 628 49.72 10.54 -10.14
N SER A 629 50.62 10.56 -11.13
CA SER A 629 50.36 9.98 -12.45
C SER A 629 51.67 9.59 -13.13
N GLU A 630 51.61 8.55 -13.98
CA GLU A 630 52.78 8.05 -14.71
C GLU A 630 53.03 8.85 -15.99
N GLU A 631 51.96 9.26 -16.67
CA GLU A 631 52.05 9.95 -17.96
C GLU A 631 51.41 11.35 -17.95
N LYS A 632 51.92 12.20 -18.84
CA LYS A 632 51.44 13.56 -19.14
C LYS A 632 51.46 14.51 -17.94
N SER A 633 51.10 15.77 -18.19
CA SER A 633 50.93 16.79 -17.16
C SER A 633 49.75 16.51 -16.24
N ALA A 634 49.73 17.12 -15.05
CA ALA A 634 48.61 17.05 -14.13
C ALA A 634 47.27 17.48 -14.76
N ILE A 635 47.28 18.51 -15.62
CA ILE A 635 46.12 19.00 -16.36
C ILE A 635 46.50 19.19 -17.83
N LEU A 636 45.83 18.49 -18.75
CA LEU A 636 46.06 18.60 -20.18
C LEU A 636 44.82 19.17 -20.89
N VAL A 637 45.02 20.18 -21.74
CA VAL A 637 43.92 20.88 -22.44
C VAL A 637 44.01 20.67 -23.95
N LYS A 638 42.95 20.13 -24.53
CA LYS A 638 42.76 19.95 -25.98
C LYS A 638 41.37 20.49 -26.38
N SER A 639 41.27 21.79 -26.58
CA SER A 639 40.01 22.46 -26.90
C SER A 639 40.26 23.72 -27.72
N VAL A 640 39.57 23.87 -28.85
CA VAL A 640 39.62 25.09 -29.67
C VAL A 640 39.04 26.31 -28.96
N ALA A 641 38.19 26.11 -27.95
CA ALA A 641 37.64 27.19 -27.12
C ALA A 641 38.61 27.60 -25.99
N GLY A 642 39.70 26.85 -25.80
CA GLY A 642 40.59 26.96 -24.66
C GLY A 642 39.91 26.57 -23.34
N ALA A 643 40.48 27.05 -22.24
CA ALA A 643 39.97 26.87 -20.88
C ALA A 643 40.39 28.05 -20.00
N GLU A 644 39.68 28.28 -18.91
CA GLU A 644 40.13 29.13 -17.82
C GLU A 644 40.40 28.24 -16.60
N ILE A 645 41.62 28.27 -16.09
CA ILE A 645 42.09 27.39 -15.01
C ILE A 645 42.62 28.27 -13.88
N ASN A 646 41.91 28.25 -12.75
CA ASN A 646 42.20 29.05 -11.57
C ASN A 646 42.75 28.15 -10.46
N ILE A 647 44.05 28.22 -10.20
CA ILE A 647 44.74 27.36 -9.23
C ILE A 647 45.15 28.19 -8.02
N THR A 648 44.65 27.80 -6.85
CA THR A 648 45.08 28.36 -5.56
C THR A 648 46.14 27.50 -4.89
N ASN A 649 45.97 26.17 -4.95
CA ASN A 649 46.92 25.21 -4.39
C ASN A 649 46.86 23.90 -5.18
N ILE A 650 48.02 23.39 -5.60
CA ILE A 650 48.17 22.11 -6.29
C ILE A 650 49.52 21.46 -5.92
N ASP A 651 49.53 20.16 -5.69
CA ASP A 651 50.73 19.33 -5.55
C ASP A 651 50.83 18.36 -6.73
N ILE A 652 51.88 18.56 -7.54
CA ILE A 652 52.21 17.75 -8.71
C ILE A 652 53.55 17.02 -8.55
N SER A 653 54.07 16.92 -7.32
CA SER A 653 55.36 16.26 -7.06
C SER A 653 55.35 14.77 -7.41
N GLY A 654 54.16 14.15 -7.44
CA GLY A 654 53.94 12.77 -7.88
C GLY A 654 53.64 12.60 -9.37
N VAL A 655 53.68 13.66 -10.18
CA VAL A 655 53.49 13.59 -11.63
C VAL A 655 54.83 13.30 -12.30
N VAL A 656 54.98 12.07 -12.80
CA VAL A 656 56.27 11.56 -13.31
C VAL A 656 56.72 12.31 -14.57
N ALA A 657 55.79 12.61 -15.49
CA ALA A 657 56.15 13.22 -16.77
C ALA A 657 56.51 14.72 -16.66
N ASP A 658 55.88 15.46 -15.76
CA ASP A 658 56.21 16.86 -15.49
C ASP A 658 55.74 17.30 -14.10
N SER A 659 56.69 17.41 -13.17
CA SER A 659 56.49 17.93 -11.82
C SER A 659 56.73 19.44 -11.69
N THR A 660 56.91 20.15 -12.81
CA THR A 660 57.16 21.60 -12.88
C THR A 660 55.97 22.37 -13.46
N ASN A 661 55.37 21.92 -14.55
CA ASN A 661 54.23 22.59 -15.17
C ASN A 661 52.92 21.85 -14.89
N ALA A 662 52.03 22.50 -14.14
CA ALA A 662 50.74 21.93 -13.78
C ALA A 662 49.81 21.77 -15.00
N VAL A 663 49.89 22.67 -15.99
CA VAL A 663 48.98 22.70 -17.14
C VAL A 663 49.77 22.59 -18.44
N TRP A 664 49.37 21.66 -19.31
CA TRP A 664 49.85 21.62 -20.70
C TRP A 664 48.71 21.87 -21.68
N VAL A 665 49.04 22.51 -22.80
CA VAL A 665 48.19 22.52 -23.99
C VAL A 665 48.65 21.41 -24.91
N ASP A 666 47.73 20.49 -25.21
CA ASP A 666 47.94 19.34 -26.08
C ASP A 666 48.47 19.79 -27.45
N SER A 667 49.40 19.04 -28.01
CA SER A 667 50.03 19.36 -29.29
C SER A 667 49.00 19.57 -30.42
N GLY A 668 47.87 18.85 -30.39
CA GLY A 668 46.76 18.99 -31.33
C GLY A 668 45.96 20.30 -31.18
N SER A 669 46.13 21.04 -30.08
CA SER A 669 45.50 22.34 -29.80
C SER A 669 46.51 23.48 -29.67
N SER A 670 47.74 23.28 -30.16
CA SER A 670 48.83 24.27 -30.15
C SER A 670 48.42 25.67 -30.64
N ALA A 671 47.59 25.74 -31.69
CA ALA A 671 47.12 27.01 -32.26
C ALA A 671 46.23 27.84 -31.29
N TYR A 672 45.75 27.21 -30.22
CA TYR A 672 44.84 27.78 -29.24
C TYR A 672 45.49 27.97 -27.87
N TYR A 673 46.83 27.88 -27.79
CA TYR A 673 47.59 28.03 -26.56
C TYR A 673 47.23 29.28 -25.76
N ASP A 674 47.02 30.41 -26.44
CA ASP A 674 46.69 31.69 -25.83
C ASP A 674 45.24 31.76 -25.28
N LEU A 675 44.37 30.86 -25.73
CA LEU A 675 42.99 30.78 -25.23
C LEU A 675 42.89 30.03 -23.90
N VAL A 676 43.93 29.27 -23.54
CA VAL A 676 44.08 28.60 -22.24
C VAL A 676 44.67 29.58 -21.24
N VAL A 677 43.85 30.10 -20.35
CA VAL A 677 44.26 31.05 -19.31
C VAL A 677 44.52 30.26 -18.03
N VAL A 678 45.72 30.41 -17.45
CA VAL A 678 46.10 29.75 -16.21
C VAL A 678 46.48 30.81 -15.19
N ASN A 679 45.77 30.85 -14.07
CA ASN A 679 46.02 31.74 -12.96
C ASN A 679 46.57 30.93 -11.77
N GLY A 680 47.72 31.35 -11.22
CA GLY A 680 48.31 30.75 -10.02
C GLY A 680 49.18 29.51 -10.23
N ALA A 681 49.43 29.08 -11.47
CA ALA A 681 50.38 28.02 -11.80
C ALA A 681 51.07 28.24 -13.16
N THR A 682 52.00 27.37 -13.50
CA THR A 682 52.74 27.37 -14.78
C THR A 682 52.00 26.59 -15.87
N LYS A 683 52.12 27.08 -17.11
CA LYS A 683 51.57 26.49 -18.33
C LYS A 683 52.68 26.20 -19.33
N ALA A 684 52.68 25.01 -19.92
CA ALA A 684 53.54 24.63 -21.04
C ALA A 684 52.72 24.18 -22.26
N GLN A 685 53.43 23.91 -23.35
CA GLN A 685 52.88 23.34 -24.57
C GLN A 685 53.60 22.02 -24.82
N GLU A 686 52.84 21.00 -25.21
CA GLU A 686 53.36 19.66 -25.53
C GLU A 686 54.16 19.62 -26.83
#